data_AF-A0A4R6AKR7-F1
#
_entry.id   AF-A0A4R6AKR7-F1
#
_cell.length_a   1.000
_cell.length_b   1.000
_cell.length_c   1.000
_cell.angle_alpha   90.00
_cell.angle_beta   90.00
_cell.angle_gamma   90.00
#
_symmetry.space_group_name_H-M   'P 1'
#
loop_
_entity.id
_entity.type
_entity.pdbx_description
1 polymer ?
#
loop_
_entity_poly.entity_id
_entity_poly.type
_entity_poly.pdbx_seq_one_letter_code
_entity_poly.pdbx_strand_id
1 'polypeptide(L)'
;MPPLSLSIKDINAFADLGTQVVTERNEFTVTRNGDRYTVTENGQSYTVTTSNGAEKTFPNAGALLVDPAFADLPRIAKNQVVLLSPQRIGDSPVPIVGELKSIVGNSSPFAIEQGQTPWFALDQWLANQQGSSNQDGTDLLLIDGPAGVGKTTVVREAALLRAEYYDGSAPLILQIASRGRVLQNIADLIAFALQDVRSNLTIGQLMSLVRHGLIILAIDGFDELSDPNGFETAWSGLNGLIADSRGVATFLLAGRETFVSTELMQRQLTSFNTENDRLSALTLGDPDPVAAKNWLLQNPGWDHTLLGRKFVEPIFDHGSYALRPFFLDVIAREPAALASDEPPASDLLSYLVQIMLRREAKKFIEALDPPGGPDNTQDYETYVGRFLEEVARDLAENQSEALADDALDLLATVAADGLLPDDQVAAVVQRARTVVFLANDLRAGHVRFAHEQLLQHFLAREALRSVSEGETPRYVRRNLFGRDALEVFAHVARGRHDVSERFLNSVRAGIAQPSRDRTNTNLSVLGVAAACGTAVESADLQIRDVGINELYFPFSAPIGISFRDTAISILYAASADLRNVVFESGVHISTLEVDRRTQLPVQLPQPQMLVHAGGTTSDPSEIQDILNPDAQQSAAHLDWSDDLFEILGRIERYRTFWLRTNLDDTDHQGRRIVTHPSWPSVYSALRSLDLVTVKTKQASGPYAEFIHFRQDVILTEHKDLFRALNG
;
A
#
# COMPACT_ATOMS: atom_id res chain seq x y z
N MET A 1 27.84 -8.21 24.35
CA MET A 1 28.54 -6.95 24.67
C MET A 1 28.04 -6.44 26.02
N PRO A 2 28.78 -5.59 26.76
CA PRO A 2 28.22 -4.98 27.98
C PRO A 2 27.00 -4.09 27.63
N PRO A 3 26.01 -3.96 28.52
CA PRO A 3 24.88 -3.04 28.31
C PRO A 3 25.34 -1.57 28.33
N LEU A 4 24.63 -0.70 27.61
CA LEU A 4 24.89 0.75 27.60
C LEU A 4 24.82 1.31 29.02
N SER A 5 25.79 2.13 29.42
CA SER A 5 25.75 2.80 30.73
C SER A 5 24.72 3.93 30.74
N LEU A 6 24.21 4.24 31.92
CA LEU A 6 23.20 5.27 32.11
C LEU A 6 23.82 6.67 32.01
N SER A 7 23.30 7.52 31.12
CA SER A 7 23.75 8.91 31.00
C SER A 7 22.88 9.87 31.82
N ILE A 8 23.41 11.08 32.09
CA ILE A 8 22.62 12.17 32.69
C ILE A 8 21.40 12.49 31.82
N LYS A 9 21.55 12.48 30.48
CA LYS A 9 20.45 12.71 29.53
C LYS A 9 19.31 11.71 29.75
N ASP A 10 19.64 10.46 30.10
CA ASP A 10 18.65 9.41 30.34
C ASP A 10 17.87 9.61 31.63
N ILE A 11 18.57 9.80 32.76
CA ILE A 11 17.91 10.06 34.05
C ILE A 11 17.09 11.36 33.99
N ASN A 12 17.62 12.40 33.34
CA ASN A 12 16.97 13.71 33.28
C ASN A 12 15.63 13.70 32.53
N ALA A 13 15.45 12.79 31.56
CA ALA A 13 14.16 12.61 30.89
C ALA A 13 13.05 12.16 31.86
N PHE A 14 13.42 11.49 32.96
CA PHE A 14 12.49 10.97 33.96
C PHE A 14 12.33 11.86 35.19
N ALA A 15 12.98 13.02 35.23
CA ALA A 15 12.85 13.99 36.31
C ALA A 15 11.53 14.79 36.21
N ASP A 16 10.98 15.20 37.35
CA ASP A 16 9.82 16.08 37.41
C ASP A 16 10.15 17.46 36.82
N LEU A 17 9.16 18.07 36.16
CA LEU A 17 9.29 19.42 35.61
C LEU A 17 9.72 20.42 36.69
N GLY A 18 10.79 21.17 36.39
CA GLY A 18 11.34 22.18 37.32
C GLY A 18 12.30 21.62 38.38
N THR A 19 12.58 20.31 38.38
CA THR A 19 13.62 19.71 39.23
C THR A 19 14.93 19.55 38.45
N GLN A 20 16.07 19.57 39.15
CA GLN A 20 17.39 19.33 38.55
C GLN A 20 17.92 17.97 39.00
N VAL A 21 18.44 17.19 38.05
CA VAL A 21 19.22 15.99 38.37
C VAL A 21 20.58 16.41 38.86
N VAL A 22 20.90 16.09 40.11
CA VAL A 22 22.23 16.34 40.67
C VAL A 22 23.08 15.10 40.42
N THR A 23 24.26 15.30 39.84
CA THR A 23 25.22 14.22 39.58
C THR A 23 26.45 14.42 40.45
N GLU A 24 26.74 13.46 41.32
CA GLU A 24 27.95 13.43 42.15
C GLU A 24 28.69 12.11 41.94
N ARG A 25 29.83 12.16 41.22
CA ARG A 25 30.64 10.98 40.86
C ARG A 25 29.83 9.92 40.11
N ASN A 26 29.42 8.85 40.80
CA ASN A 26 28.67 7.71 40.27
C ASN A 26 27.22 7.68 40.79
N GLU A 27 26.73 8.80 41.32
CA GLU A 27 25.41 8.93 41.91
C GLU A 27 24.58 9.97 41.17
N PHE A 28 23.37 9.60 40.79
CA PHE A 28 22.35 10.50 40.25
C PHE A 28 21.23 10.67 41.27
N THR A 29 20.98 11.89 41.70
CA THR A 29 19.76 12.21 42.45
C THR A 29 18.71 12.73 41.48
N VAL A 30 17.54 12.08 41.44
CA VAL A 30 16.39 12.48 40.62
C VAL A 30 15.13 12.59 41.49
N THR A 31 14.30 13.59 41.22
CA THR A 31 12.96 13.71 41.81
C THR A 31 11.94 13.31 40.75
N ARG A 32 11.05 12.37 41.08
CA ARG A 32 10.05 11.84 40.18
C ARG A 32 8.75 11.57 40.91
N ASN A 33 7.63 12.03 40.34
CA ASN A 33 6.30 11.95 40.95
C ASN A 33 6.27 12.49 42.39
N GLY A 34 7.12 13.48 42.70
CA GLY A 34 7.30 14.04 44.04
C GLY A 34 8.24 13.25 44.98
N ASP A 35 8.70 12.06 44.59
CA ASP A 35 9.61 11.23 45.37
C ASP A 35 11.07 11.42 44.93
N ARG A 36 11.99 11.44 45.90
CA ARG A 36 13.43 11.52 45.64
C ARG A 36 14.03 10.12 45.54
N TYR A 37 14.73 9.87 44.44
CA TYR A 37 15.47 8.65 44.16
C TYR A 37 16.96 8.98 44.03
N THR A 38 17.78 8.19 44.69
CA THR A 38 19.23 8.18 44.54
C THR A 38 19.61 6.94 43.75
N VAL A 39 20.22 7.10 42.57
CA VAL A 39 20.68 6.01 41.70
C VAL A 39 22.20 5.96 41.76
N THR A 40 22.76 4.92 42.34
CA THR A 40 24.21 4.71 42.46
C THR A 40 24.68 3.64 41.46
N GLU A 41 25.66 3.99 40.63
CA GLU A 41 26.30 3.09 39.67
C GLU A 41 27.44 2.29 40.34
N ASN A 42 27.25 0.97 40.39
CA ASN A 42 28.15 -0.01 40.99
C ASN A 42 28.71 -0.92 39.89
N GLY A 43 29.62 -0.37 39.07
CA GLY A 43 30.16 -1.07 37.91
C GLY A 43 29.12 -1.20 36.80
N GLN A 44 28.66 -2.42 36.51
CA GLN A 44 27.57 -2.66 35.55
C GLN A 44 26.18 -2.64 36.19
N SER A 45 26.10 -2.69 37.52
CA SER A 45 24.84 -2.73 38.27
C SER A 45 24.46 -1.35 38.81
N TYR A 46 23.18 -1.12 39.06
CA TYR A 46 22.65 0.13 39.60
C TYR A 46 21.86 -0.15 40.88
N THR A 47 22.04 0.66 41.92
CA THR A 47 21.23 0.58 43.15
C THR A 47 20.40 1.84 43.28
N VAL A 48 19.10 1.68 43.46
CA VAL A 48 18.16 2.78 43.67
C VAL A 48 17.75 2.81 45.14
N THR A 49 18.04 3.92 45.80
CA THR A 49 17.61 4.20 47.16
C THR A 49 16.49 5.24 47.12
N THR A 50 15.34 4.89 47.67
CA THR A 50 14.19 5.80 47.77
C THR A 50 14.26 6.67 49.02
N SER A 51 13.44 7.71 49.10
CA SER A 51 13.36 8.63 50.24
C SER A 51 13.08 7.97 51.60
N ASN A 52 12.47 6.77 51.61
CA ASN A 52 12.20 5.99 52.82
C ASN A 52 13.35 5.01 53.20
N GLY A 53 14.45 5.02 52.44
CA GLY A 53 15.61 4.16 52.66
C GLY A 53 15.49 2.75 52.07
N ALA A 54 14.42 2.42 51.33
CA ALA A 54 14.34 1.16 50.62
C ALA A 54 15.30 1.15 49.43
N GLU A 55 16.11 0.10 49.34
CA GLU A 55 17.11 -0.11 48.30
C GLU A 55 16.68 -1.23 47.35
N LYS A 56 16.86 -1.00 46.05
CA LYS A 56 16.64 -2.02 45.02
C LYS A 56 17.82 -2.03 44.06
N THR A 57 18.41 -3.20 43.83
CA THR A 57 19.55 -3.37 42.92
C THR A 57 19.09 -3.94 41.58
N PHE A 58 19.66 -3.39 40.52
CA PHE A 58 19.38 -3.73 39.12
C PHE A 58 20.68 -4.19 38.44
N PRO A 59 20.64 -5.23 37.60
CA PRO A 59 21.83 -5.78 36.96
C PRO A 59 22.44 -4.89 35.88
N ASN A 60 21.66 -3.96 35.31
CA ASN A 60 22.09 -3.02 34.27
C ASN A 60 21.12 -1.82 34.16
N ALA A 61 21.50 -0.82 33.35
CA ALA A 61 20.71 0.39 33.13
C ALA A 61 19.33 0.09 32.52
N GLY A 62 19.26 -0.87 31.59
CA GLY A 62 17.99 -1.28 30.98
C GLY A 62 17.00 -1.81 32.01
N ALA A 63 17.44 -2.70 32.90
CA ALA A 63 16.62 -3.26 33.97
C ALA A 63 16.13 -2.20 34.97
N LEU A 64 16.93 -1.16 35.21
CA LEU A 64 16.52 0.01 36.00
C LEU A 64 15.40 0.79 35.29
N LEU A 65 15.56 1.09 34.00
CA LEU A 65 14.61 1.90 33.23
C LEU A 65 13.26 1.19 33.02
N VAL A 66 13.24 -0.15 32.98
CA VAL A 66 12.02 -0.98 32.86
C VAL A 66 11.15 -0.90 34.13
N ASP A 67 11.74 -0.59 35.29
CA ASP A 67 11.07 -0.62 36.58
C ASP A 67 9.81 0.26 36.61
N PRO A 68 8.77 -0.11 37.39
CA PRO A 68 7.56 0.72 37.52
C PRO A 68 7.80 2.12 38.10
N ALA A 69 8.87 2.32 38.87
CA ALA A 69 9.29 3.67 39.28
C ALA A 69 9.78 4.49 38.07
N PHE A 70 10.20 3.83 37.00
CA PHE A 70 10.63 4.43 35.75
C PHE A 70 9.59 4.24 34.64
N ALA A 71 9.80 3.38 33.65
CA ALA A 71 8.92 3.35 32.48
C ALA A 71 7.65 2.48 32.63
N ASP A 72 7.63 1.53 33.57
CA ASP A 72 6.55 0.53 33.70
C ASP A 72 6.22 -0.17 32.37
N LEU A 73 7.26 -0.64 31.65
CA LEU A 73 7.09 -1.34 30.39
C LEU A 73 6.15 -2.56 30.47
N PRO A 74 6.12 -3.35 31.57
CA PRO A 74 5.13 -4.44 31.70
C PRO A 74 3.68 -3.96 31.60
N ARG A 75 3.36 -2.76 32.09
CA ARG A 75 2.02 -2.18 31.95
C ARG A 75 1.75 -1.74 30.51
N ILE A 76 2.73 -1.15 29.84
CA ILE A 76 2.61 -0.78 28.43
C ILE A 76 2.37 -2.02 27.56
N ALA A 77 3.11 -3.11 27.80
CA ALA A 77 2.92 -4.39 27.13
C ALA A 77 1.48 -4.91 27.28
N LYS A 78 0.95 -4.93 28.52
CA LYS A 78 -0.45 -5.33 28.78
C LYS A 78 -1.46 -4.48 28.02
N ASN A 79 -1.26 -3.16 27.99
CA ASN A 79 -2.14 -2.26 27.25
C ASN A 79 -2.03 -2.47 25.73
N GLN A 80 -0.84 -2.75 25.20
CA GLN A 80 -0.65 -3.10 23.79
C GLN A 80 -1.39 -4.39 23.43
N VAL A 81 -1.35 -5.43 24.28
CA VAL A 81 -2.13 -6.65 24.06
C VAL A 81 -3.63 -6.31 23.96
N VAL A 82 -4.16 -5.55 24.93
CA VAL A 82 -5.59 -5.15 24.91
C VAL A 82 -5.94 -4.36 23.65
N LEU A 83 -5.05 -3.48 23.19
CA LEU A 83 -5.26 -2.65 22.00
C LEU A 83 -5.22 -3.47 20.70
N LEU A 84 -4.27 -4.40 20.58
CA LEU A 84 -3.95 -5.08 19.32
C LEU A 84 -4.66 -6.44 19.15
N SER A 85 -4.96 -7.16 20.24
CA SER A 85 -5.62 -8.47 20.20
C SER A 85 -6.96 -8.51 19.45
N PRO A 86 -7.82 -7.46 19.47
CA PRO A 86 -9.07 -7.47 18.72
C PRO A 86 -8.90 -7.62 17.20
N GLN A 87 -7.71 -7.33 16.67
CA GLN A 87 -7.38 -7.40 15.24
C GLN A 87 -6.46 -8.59 14.90
N ARG A 88 -6.27 -9.53 15.82
CA ARG A 88 -5.39 -10.68 15.65
C ARG A 88 -5.79 -11.52 14.44
N ILE A 89 -4.82 -11.94 13.64
CA ILE A 89 -5.06 -12.91 12.58
C ILE A 89 -5.29 -14.30 13.17
N GLY A 90 -6.24 -15.04 12.61
CA GLY A 90 -6.53 -16.42 13.01
C GLY A 90 -5.39 -17.41 12.72
N ASP A 91 -5.58 -18.66 13.12
CA ASP A 91 -4.53 -19.70 13.17
C ASP A 91 -3.96 -20.13 11.80
N SER A 92 -4.63 -19.81 10.68
CA SER A 92 -4.16 -20.09 9.32
C SER A 92 -4.04 -18.79 8.51
N PRO A 93 -2.97 -18.00 8.73
CA PRO A 93 -2.79 -16.76 8.02
C PRO A 93 -2.50 -17.01 6.54
N VAL A 94 -2.90 -16.05 5.71
CA VAL A 94 -2.56 -16.06 4.29
C VAL A 94 -1.04 -16.03 4.13
N PRO A 95 -0.45 -16.89 3.29
CA PRO A 95 1.00 -16.88 3.07
C PRO A 95 1.48 -15.54 2.52
N ILE A 96 2.68 -15.12 2.92
CA ILE A 96 3.37 -13.93 2.42
C ILE A 96 4.82 -14.34 2.16
N VAL A 97 5.39 -13.88 1.06
CA VAL A 97 6.82 -14.09 0.76
C VAL A 97 7.56 -12.83 1.14
N GLY A 98 8.79 -12.96 1.64
CA GLY A 98 9.64 -11.80 1.85
C GLY A 98 11.12 -12.10 1.78
N GLU A 99 11.89 -11.14 1.32
CA GLU A 99 13.35 -11.21 1.22
C GLU A 99 13.98 -10.08 2.02
N LEU A 100 14.87 -10.39 2.97
CA LEU A 100 15.66 -9.38 3.67
C LEU A 100 17.05 -9.24 3.04
N LYS A 101 17.39 -8.01 2.66
CA LYS A 101 18.70 -7.61 2.14
C LYS A 101 19.42 -6.69 3.12
N SER A 102 20.71 -6.95 3.32
CA SER A 102 21.62 -6.02 4.00
C SER A 102 22.07 -4.95 3.01
N ILE A 103 21.77 -3.69 3.30
CA ILE A 103 22.15 -2.56 2.44
C ILE A 103 23.45 -1.93 2.94
N VAL A 104 23.52 -1.61 4.24
CA VAL A 104 24.72 -1.07 4.90
C VAL A 104 24.98 -1.85 6.18
N GLY A 105 26.24 -2.21 6.42
CA GLY A 105 26.66 -3.01 7.56
C GLY A 105 26.49 -4.51 7.33
N ASN A 106 27.08 -5.32 8.22
CA ASN A 106 26.96 -6.77 8.18
C ASN A 106 25.71 -7.21 8.95
N SER A 107 24.56 -7.31 8.27
CA SER A 107 23.38 -8.01 8.79
C SER A 107 23.24 -9.38 8.09
N SER A 108 22.81 -10.40 8.84
CA SER A 108 22.56 -11.72 8.27
C SER A 108 21.33 -11.63 7.34
N PRO A 109 21.48 -11.91 6.03
CA PRO A 109 20.33 -12.01 5.15
C PRO A 109 19.45 -13.18 5.60
N PHE A 110 18.14 -13.03 5.45
CA PHE A 110 17.21 -14.14 5.62
C PHE A 110 16.06 -13.99 4.63
N ALA A 111 15.52 -15.12 4.21
CA ALA A 111 14.28 -15.16 3.44
C ALA A 111 13.18 -15.68 4.35
N ILE A 112 11.99 -15.08 4.25
CA ILE A 112 10.78 -15.65 4.83
C ILE A 112 10.41 -16.82 3.92
N GLU A 113 10.72 -18.04 4.37
CA GLU A 113 10.41 -19.25 3.63
C GLU A 113 8.90 -19.49 3.56
N GLN A 114 8.45 -20.16 2.49
CA GLN A 114 7.02 -20.44 2.30
C GLN A 114 6.44 -21.22 3.49
N GLY A 115 5.33 -20.71 4.04
CA GLY A 115 4.64 -21.30 5.19
C GLY A 115 5.19 -20.87 6.56
N GLN A 116 6.27 -20.09 6.61
CA GLN A 116 6.64 -19.36 7.83
C GLN A 116 5.73 -18.15 8.01
N THR A 117 5.28 -17.94 9.24
CA THR A 117 4.52 -16.75 9.64
C THR A 117 5.45 -15.52 9.67
N PRO A 118 5.24 -14.52 8.81
CA PRO A 118 6.19 -13.42 8.57
C PRO A 118 6.59 -12.63 9.81
N TRP A 119 5.64 -12.39 10.72
CA TRP A 119 5.90 -11.66 11.95
C TRP A 119 6.76 -12.44 12.95
N PHE A 120 6.70 -13.77 12.97
CA PHE A 120 7.61 -14.56 13.78
C PHE A 120 9.04 -14.52 13.22
N ALA A 121 9.19 -14.57 11.91
CA ALA A 121 10.49 -14.45 11.26
C ALA A 121 11.10 -13.05 11.52
N LEU A 122 10.28 -11.99 11.40
CA LEU A 122 10.68 -10.63 11.76
C LEU A 122 11.06 -10.51 13.24
N ASP A 123 10.23 -11.02 14.16
CA ASP A 123 10.49 -10.98 15.60
C ASP A 123 11.80 -11.67 15.98
N GLN A 124 12.03 -12.87 15.42
CA GLN A 124 13.25 -13.65 15.61
C GLN A 124 14.47 -12.93 15.05
N TRP A 125 14.36 -12.33 13.86
CA TRP A 125 15.44 -11.54 13.29
C TRP A 125 15.77 -10.33 14.17
N LEU A 126 14.77 -9.58 14.62
CA LEU A 126 14.97 -8.43 15.50
C LEU A 126 15.66 -8.84 16.81
N ALA A 127 15.26 -9.97 17.41
CA ALA A 127 15.90 -10.50 18.62
C ALA A 127 17.38 -10.88 18.37
N ASN A 128 17.68 -11.49 17.22
CA ASN A 128 19.05 -11.84 16.84
C ASN A 128 19.92 -10.62 16.55
N GLN A 129 19.36 -9.57 15.92
CA GLN A 129 20.10 -8.36 15.59
C GLN A 129 20.56 -7.64 16.84
N GLN A 130 19.71 -7.51 17.86
CA GLN A 130 20.06 -6.85 19.11
C GLN A 130 21.24 -7.48 19.85
N GLY A 131 21.42 -8.80 19.74
CA GLY A 131 22.60 -9.48 20.29
C GLY A 131 23.92 -9.07 19.64
N SER A 132 23.85 -8.45 18.45
CA SER A 132 24.99 -8.06 17.60
C SER A 132 25.13 -6.56 17.38
N SER A 133 24.19 -5.73 17.87
CA SER A 133 24.17 -4.28 17.66
C SER A 133 25.39 -3.60 18.29
N ASN A 134 25.89 -2.56 17.62
CA ASN A 134 27.01 -1.76 18.09
C ASN A 134 26.54 -0.78 19.19
N GLN A 135 27.33 -0.53 20.23
CA GLN A 135 26.89 0.25 21.40
C GLN A 135 26.56 1.72 21.09
N ASP A 136 27.10 2.26 19.99
CA ASP A 136 26.88 3.63 19.51
C ASP A 136 26.16 3.68 18.15
N GLY A 137 25.61 2.54 17.71
CA GLY A 137 24.99 2.39 16.39
C GLY A 137 23.51 2.78 16.36
N THR A 138 22.90 2.63 15.19
CA THR A 138 21.46 2.64 15.01
C THR A 138 21.12 1.64 13.92
N ASP A 139 20.18 0.76 14.21
CA ASP A 139 19.69 -0.24 13.27
C ASP A 139 18.41 0.27 12.62
N LEU A 140 18.45 0.50 11.30
CA LEU A 140 17.30 0.85 10.49
C LEU A 140 16.85 -0.36 9.67
N LEU A 141 15.60 -0.77 9.84
CA LEU A 141 14.95 -1.76 8.99
C LEU A 141 13.84 -1.11 8.19
N LEU A 142 14.00 -1.09 6.87
CA LEU A 142 12.92 -0.74 5.94
C LEU A 142 12.04 -1.97 5.71
N ILE A 143 10.72 -1.79 5.73
CA ILE A 143 9.76 -2.78 5.24
C ILE A 143 9.06 -2.16 4.03
N ASP A 144 9.30 -2.73 2.86
CA ASP A 144 8.66 -2.31 1.62
C ASP A 144 7.82 -3.43 0.98
N GLY A 145 7.11 -3.07 -0.07
CA GLY A 145 6.22 -3.95 -0.81
C GLY A 145 4.93 -3.25 -1.26
N PRO A 146 4.15 -3.87 -2.16
CA PRO A 146 2.95 -3.26 -2.73
C PRO A 146 1.84 -3.02 -1.69
N ALA A 147 0.84 -2.20 -2.04
CA ALA A 147 -0.32 -2.02 -1.17
C ALA A 147 -1.13 -3.31 -1.01
N GLY A 148 -1.54 -3.59 0.23
CA GLY A 148 -2.28 -4.81 0.57
C GLY A 148 -1.43 -6.08 0.74
N VAL A 149 -0.10 -6.00 0.59
CA VAL A 149 0.81 -7.15 0.82
C VAL A 149 0.93 -7.56 2.30
N GLY A 150 0.45 -6.70 3.22
CA GLY A 150 0.41 -6.98 4.65
C GLY A 150 1.49 -6.32 5.51
N LYS A 151 2.16 -5.24 5.06
CA LYS A 151 3.17 -4.50 5.85
C LYS A 151 2.69 -4.15 7.27
N THR A 152 1.59 -3.39 7.37
CA THR A 152 0.94 -3.02 8.63
C THR A 152 0.59 -4.23 9.49
N THR A 153 0.13 -5.29 8.85
CA THR A 153 -0.21 -6.56 9.50
C THR A 153 1.03 -7.22 10.12
N VAL A 154 2.13 -7.32 9.38
CA VAL A 154 3.39 -7.93 9.87
C VAL A 154 3.94 -7.14 11.06
N VAL A 155 3.97 -5.81 10.98
CA VAL A 155 4.41 -4.95 12.10
C VAL A 155 3.51 -5.11 13.32
N ARG A 156 2.19 -5.09 13.12
CA ARG A 156 1.19 -5.23 14.19
C ARG A 156 1.27 -6.58 14.89
N GLU A 157 1.30 -7.68 14.13
CA GLU A 157 1.38 -9.03 14.70
C GLU A 157 2.71 -9.27 15.42
N ALA A 158 3.82 -8.72 14.91
CA ALA A 158 5.11 -8.76 15.61
C ALA A 158 5.06 -7.98 16.94
N ALA A 159 4.43 -6.80 16.94
CA ALA A 159 4.24 -6.01 18.15
C ALA A 159 3.33 -6.71 19.18
N LEU A 160 2.22 -7.30 18.74
CA LEU A 160 1.34 -8.09 19.59
C LEU A 160 2.07 -9.30 20.18
N LEU A 161 2.79 -10.06 19.35
CA LEU A 161 3.56 -11.22 19.79
C LEU A 161 4.55 -10.83 20.90
N ARG A 162 5.31 -9.76 20.69
CA ARG A 162 6.30 -9.28 21.65
C ARG A 162 5.65 -8.80 22.95
N ALA A 163 4.48 -8.18 22.88
CA ALA A 163 3.75 -7.70 24.05
C ALA A 163 3.14 -8.85 24.88
N GLU A 164 2.65 -9.91 24.24
CA GLU A 164 2.08 -11.09 24.91
C GLU A 164 3.13 -11.86 25.72
N TYR A 165 4.32 -12.01 25.16
CA TYR A 165 5.44 -12.74 25.78
C TYR A 165 6.41 -11.81 26.51
N TYR A 166 6.02 -10.57 26.80
CA TYR A 166 6.92 -9.59 27.40
C TYR A 166 7.34 -9.97 28.82
N ASP A 167 8.60 -10.34 28.97
CA ASP A 167 9.27 -10.63 30.24
C ASP A 167 10.47 -9.70 30.50
N GLY A 168 10.70 -8.73 29.61
CA GLY A 168 11.84 -7.82 29.63
C GLY A 168 13.12 -8.35 28.99
N SER A 169 13.12 -9.57 28.44
CA SER A 169 14.27 -10.14 27.70
C SER A 169 14.43 -9.56 26.30
N ALA A 170 13.34 -9.09 25.69
CA ALA A 170 13.29 -8.47 24.38
C ALA A 170 12.56 -7.12 24.44
N PRO A 171 12.89 -6.15 23.57
CA PRO A 171 12.26 -4.84 23.52
C PRO A 171 10.81 -4.94 23.07
N LEU A 172 9.96 -4.04 23.58
CA LEU A 172 8.64 -3.86 23.01
C LEU A 172 8.74 -3.22 21.62
N ILE A 173 7.83 -3.57 20.71
CA ILE A 173 7.66 -2.85 19.46
C ILE A 173 6.50 -1.87 19.66
N LEU A 174 6.79 -0.57 19.60
CA LEU A 174 5.76 0.46 19.63
C LEU A 174 5.44 0.88 18.19
N GLN A 175 4.29 0.42 17.69
CA GLN A 175 3.78 0.80 16.37
C GLN A 175 3.22 2.23 16.41
N ILE A 176 3.67 3.05 15.47
CA ILE A 176 3.22 4.41 15.20
C ILE A 176 2.55 4.39 13.84
N ALA A 177 1.22 4.40 13.82
CA ALA A 177 0.46 4.42 12.57
C ALA A 177 0.20 5.86 12.10
N SER A 178 0.44 6.14 10.81
CA SER A 178 0.20 7.44 10.15
C SER A 178 -1.28 7.88 10.20
N ARG A 179 -2.23 6.94 10.28
CA ARG A 179 -3.68 7.17 10.41
C ARG A 179 -4.26 8.13 9.34
N GLY A 180 -3.70 8.13 8.13
CA GLY A 180 -4.17 8.95 7.00
C GLY A 180 -4.00 10.46 7.20
N ARG A 181 -3.23 10.88 8.19
CA ARG A 181 -2.98 12.28 8.51
C ARG A 181 -1.78 12.79 7.74
N VAL A 182 -2.02 13.03 6.45
CA VAL A 182 -1.06 13.70 5.56
C VAL A 182 -0.66 15.04 6.21
N LEU A 183 0.65 15.31 6.31
CA LEU A 183 1.26 16.54 6.87
C LEU A 183 1.41 16.64 8.41
N GLN A 184 1.33 15.54 9.18
CA GLN A 184 1.67 15.59 10.62
C GLN A 184 3.16 15.34 10.90
N ASN A 185 3.69 16.02 11.93
CA ASN A 185 5.05 15.81 12.41
C ASN A 185 5.13 14.46 13.14
N ILE A 186 6.22 13.70 12.94
CA ILE A 186 6.48 12.40 13.59
C ILE A 186 6.34 12.50 15.12
N ALA A 187 6.71 13.63 15.74
CA ALA A 187 6.56 13.85 17.18
C ALA A 187 5.08 13.76 17.64
N ASP A 188 4.15 14.29 16.86
CA ASP A 188 2.72 14.23 17.17
C ASP A 188 2.20 12.79 17.05
N LEU A 189 2.64 12.07 16.02
CA LEU A 189 2.28 10.65 15.83
C LEU A 189 2.77 9.78 16.98
N ILE A 190 3.99 10.02 17.47
CA ILE A 190 4.52 9.36 18.67
C ILE A 190 3.63 9.66 19.89
N ALA A 191 3.24 10.92 20.09
CA ALA A 191 2.40 11.30 21.21
C ALA A 191 1.02 10.59 21.16
N PHE A 192 0.41 10.46 19.98
CA PHE A 192 -0.83 9.70 19.82
C PHE A 192 -0.63 8.21 20.09
N ALA A 193 0.45 7.60 19.59
CA ALA A 193 0.74 6.19 19.85
C ALA A 193 0.90 5.90 21.36
N LEU A 194 1.55 6.80 22.10
CA LEU A 194 1.67 6.71 23.56
C LEU A 194 0.31 6.86 24.27
N GLN A 195 -0.57 7.73 23.78
CA GLN A 195 -1.93 7.89 24.31
C GLN A 195 -2.79 6.64 24.06
N ASP A 196 -2.69 6.02 22.88
CA ASP A 196 -3.46 4.83 22.52
C ASP A 196 -3.15 3.65 23.46
N VAL A 197 -1.87 3.45 23.79
CA VAL A 197 -1.44 2.45 24.78
C VAL A 197 -1.57 2.92 26.23
N ARG A 198 -2.21 4.07 26.47
CA ARG A 198 -2.43 4.70 27.78
C ARG A 198 -1.15 4.80 28.61
N SER A 199 -0.06 5.16 27.95
CA SER A 199 1.24 5.39 28.56
C SER A 199 1.32 6.80 29.15
N ASN A 200 2.03 6.93 30.27
CA ASN A 200 2.37 8.22 30.88
C ASN A 200 3.74 8.74 30.42
N LEU A 201 4.38 8.04 29.48
CA LEU A 201 5.71 8.42 28.99
C LEU A 201 5.64 9.71 28.17
N THR A 202 6.68 10.53 28.28
CA THR A 202 6.94 11.64 27.35
C THR A 202 7.78 11.16 26.17
N ILE A 203 7.84 11.94 25.09
CA ILE A 203 8.71 11.64 23.93
C ILE A 203 10.18 11.53 24.38
N GLY A 204 10.66 12.40 25.26
CA GLY A 204 12.03 12.34 25.78
C GLY A 204 12.32 11.05 26.54
N GLN A 205 11.38 10.59 27.36
CA GLN A 205 11.49 9.31 28.08
C GLN A 205 11.50 8.13 27.12
N LEU A 206 10.64 8.16 26.10
CA LEU A 206 10.62 7.17 25.03
C LEU A 206 11.97 7.10 24.30
N MET A 207 12.57 8.25 23.94
CA MET A 207 13.87 8.26 23.27
C MET A 207 14.99 7.63 24.11
N SER A 208 14.96 7.79 25.44
CA SER A 208 15.89 7.08 26.33
C SER A 208 15.66 5.57 26.33
N LEU A 209 14.41 5.12 26.29
CA LEU A 209 14.11 3.68 26.22
C LEU A 209 14.54 3.08 24.88
N VAL A 210 14.38 3.82 23.78
CA VAL A 210 14.84 3.42 22.44
C VAL A 210 16.36 3.36 22.39
N ARG A 211 17.05 4.36 22.96
CA ARG A 211 18.51 4.38 23.05
C ARG A 211 19.08 3.16 23.76
N HIS A 212 18.41 2.71 24.82
CA HIS A 212 18.82 1.54 25.61
C HIS A 212 18.32 0.21 25.01
N GLY A 213 17.73 0.22 23.82
CA GLY A 213 17.26 -0.99 23.13
C GLY A 213 16.09 -1.68 23.85
N LEU A 214 15.29 -0.95 24.63
CA LEU A 214 14.13 -1.45 25.37
C LEU A 214 12.81 -1.30 24.60
N ILE A 215 12.78 -0.37 23.64
CA ILE A 215 11.65 -0.15 22.73
C ILE A 215 12.20 -0.02 21.31
N ILE A 216 11.58 -0.70 20.37
CA ILE A 216 11.74 -0.50 18.93
C ILE A 216 10.62 0.41 18.45
N LEU A 217 10.94 1.48 17.73
CA LEU A 217 9.93 2.35 17.13
C LEU A 217 9.64 1.86 15.70
N ALA A 218 8.38 1.46 15.47
CA ALA A 218 7.93 1.05 14.15
C ALA A 218 6.98 2.11 13.56
N ILE A 219 7.46 2.88 12.60
CA ILE A 219 6.68 3.90 11.88
C ILE A 219 6.03 3.23 10.67
N ASP A 220 4.71 3.12 10.70
CA ASP A 220 3.89 2.45 9.68
C ASP A 220 3.15 3.49 8.83
N GLY A 221 3.38 3.45 7.51
CA GLY A 221 2.96 4.50 6.58
C GLY A 221 3.94 5.67 6.55
N PHE A 222 5.25 5.42 6.63
CA PHE A 222 6.27 6.48 6.58
C PHE A 222 6.21 7.31 5.28
N ASP A 223 5.78 6.67 4.19
CA ASP A 223 5.57 7.30 2.89
C ASP A 223 4.47 8.36 2.86
N GLU A 224 3.46 8.21 3.72
CA GLU A 224 2.37 9.18 3.84
C GLU A 224 2.78 10.48 4.55
N LEU A 225 3.94 10.45 5.23
CA LEU A 225 4.50 11.61 5.94
C LEU A 225 5.25 12.56 5.00
N SER A 226 5.58 12.11 3.79
CA SER A 226 6.30 12.89 2.78
C SER A 226 5.35 13.57 1.78
N ASP A 227 5.25 14.91 1.82
CA ASP A 227 4.71 15.71 0.71
C ASP A 227 5.77 15.84 -0.41
N PRO A 228 5.46 16.09 -1.69
CA PRO A 228 6.40 16.54 -2.74
C PRO A 228 7.40 17.62 -2.31
N ASN A 229 7.00 18.57 -1.45
CA ASN A 229 7.90 19.55 -0.83
C ASN A 229 8.28 19.19 0.62
N GLY A 230 7.73 18.09 1.17
CA GLY A 230 7.79 17.67 2.57
C GLY A 230 8.54 16.36 2.82
N PHE A 231 9.11 15.72 1.80
CA PHE A 231 10.14 14.69 1.98
C PHE A 231 11.20 15.18 2.98
N GLU A 232 11.67 16.42 2.83
CA GLU A 232 12.63 17.02 3.77
C GLU A 232 12.13 17.06 5.22
N THR A 233 10.82 17.23 5.45
CA THR A 233 10.26 17.34 6.82
C THR A 233 10.19 15.98 7.50
N ALA A 234 9.75 14.93 6.80
CA ALA A 234 9.73 13.57 7.33
C ALA A 234 11.15 13.05 7.60
N TRP A 235 12.07 13.26 6.65
CA TRP A 235 13.49 12.92 6.82
C TRP A 235 14.16 13.75 7.92
N SER A 236 13.86 15.05 8.05
CA SER A 236 14.36 15.90 9.12
C SER A 236 13.88 15.42 10.50
N GLY A 237 12.59 15.06 10.61
CA GLY A 237 12.03 14.46 11.83
C GLY A 237 12.73 13.15 12.20
N LEU A 238 12.93 12.26 11.23
CA LEU A 238 13.65 11.00 11.43
C LEU A 238 15.13 11.22 11.81
N ASN A 239 15.82 12.17 11.15
CA ASN A 239 17.19 12.57 11.51
C ASN A 239 17.26 13.06 12.97
N GLY A 240 16.28 13.87 13.41
CA GLY A 240 16.17 14.30 14.79
C GLY A 240 16.03 13.12 15.76
N LEU A 241 15.15 12.15 15.45
CA LEU A 241 14.98 10.95 16.27
C LEU A 241 16.26 10.10 16.34
N ILE A 242 16.91 9.84 15.20
CA ILE A 242 18.17 9.07 15.15
C ILE A 242 19.25 9.77 15.98
N ALA A 243 19.38 11.10 15.84
CA ALA A 243 20.34 11.87 16.62
C ALA A 243 20.05 11.81 18.12
N ASP A 244 18.77 11.84 18.52
CA ASP A 244 18.37 11.80 19.93
C ASP A 244 18.45 10.41 20.56
N SER A 245 18.34 9.34 19.78
CA SER A 245 18.32 7.96 20.26
C SER A 245 19.62 7.19 20.05
N ARG A 246 20.71 7.82 19.59
CA ARG A 246 22.03 7.18 19.37
C ARG A 246 22.44 6.27 20.52
N GLY A 247 22.69 4.98 20.23
CA GLY A 247 22.97 3.94 21.22
C GLY A 247 22.74 2.54 20.66
N VAL A 248 21.82 1.78 21.24
CA VAL A 248 21.35 0.46 20.72
C VAL A 248 19.96 0.60 20.11
N ALA A 249 19.71 1.74 19.44
CA ALA A 249 18.40 2.07 18.91
C ALA A 249 18.07 1.25 17.66
N THR A 250 16.82 0.82 17.56
CA THR A 250 16.27 0.16 16.38
C THR A 250 15.01 0.89 15.92
N PHE A 251 14.95 1.18 14.62
CA PHE A 251 13.80 1.78 13.96
C PHE A 251 13.32 0.88 12.82
N LEU A 252 12.01 0.68 12.76
CA LEU A 252 11.30 0.01 11.68
C LEU A 252 10.54 1.06 10.89
N LEU A 253 10.77 1.16 9.59
CA LEU A 253 10.07 2.10 8.72
C LEU A 253 9.32 1.30 7.65
N ALA A 254 8.00 1.24 7.75
CA ALA A 254 7.17 0.58 6.75
C ALA A 254 6.58 1.61 5.78
N GLY A 255 6.76 1.39 4.48
CA GLY A 255 6.28 2.29 3.43
C GLY A 255 6.23 1.62 2.05
N ARG A 256 6.02 2.40 1.00
CA ARG A 256 6.01 1.92 -0.40
C ARG A 256 7.43 1.69 -0.94
N GLU A 257 7.55 0.90 -2.02
CA GLU A 257 8.80 0.47 -2.65
C GLU A 257 9.71 1.62 -3.13
N THR A 258 9.15 2.79 -3.43
CA THR A 258 9.91 3.96 -3.92
C THR A 258 10.84 4.62 -2.89
N PHE A 259 10.82 4.19 -1.63
CA PHE A 259 11.62 4.77 -0.54
C PHE A 259 13.00 4.14 -0.38
N VAL A 260 13.28 3.05 -1.11
CA VAL A 260 14.32 2.09 -0.74
C VAL A 260 15.61 2.24 -1.55
N SER A 261 15.78 3.34 -2.31
CA SER A 261 17.09 3.56 -2.92
C SER A 261 18.11 3.95 -1.85
N THR A 262 19.15 3.12 -1.73
CA THR A 262 20.28 3.31 -0.81
C THR A 262 20.89 4.70 -0.95
N GLU A 263 20.96 5.21 -2.18
CA GLU A 263 21.50 6.53 -2.51
C GLU A 263 20.62 7.67 -1.99
N LEU A 264 19.29 7.57 -2.15
CA LEU A 264 18.36 8.55 -1.60
C LEU A 264 18.43 8.55 -0.07
N MET A 265 18.44 7.37 0.53
CA MET A 265 18.57 7.19 1.98
C MET A 265 19.86 7.80 2.52
N GLN A 266 21.01 7.52 1.90
CA GLN A 266 22.29 8.12 2.29
C GLN A 266 22.28 9.65 2.14
N ARG A 267 21.63 10.18 1.10
CA ARG A 267 21.52 11.63 0.89
C ARG A 267 20.61 12.30 1.92
N GLN A 268 19.50 11.66 2.30
CA GLN A 268 18.47 12.25 3.16
C GLN A 268 18.74 12.02 4.65
N LEU A 269 19.34 10.89 5.02
CA LEU A 269 19.70 10.54 6.39
C LEU A 269 21.07 11.12 6.76
N THR A 270 21.17 12.45 6.83
CA THR A 270 22.40 13.14 7.24
C THR A 270 22.91 12.74 8.62
N SER A 271 22.01 12.26 9.48
CA SER A 271 22.35 11.77 10.81
C SER A 271 22.74 10.30 10.83
N PHE A 272 22.79 9.58 9.70
CA PHE A 272 23.21 8.17 9.59
C PHE A 272 24.72 8.08 9.33
N ASN A 273 25.40 7.21 10.08
CA ASN A 273 26.84 6.98 10.02
C ASN A 273 27.10 5.54 9.55
N THR A 274 27.56 5.38 8.30
CA THR A 274 27.80 4.08 7.67
C THR A 274 28.86 3.21 8.36
N GLU A 275 29.71 3.78 9.23
CA GLU A 275 30.70 3.02 10.00
C GLU A 275 30.07 2.27 11.19
N ASN A 276 29.04 2.85 11.81
CA ASN A 276 28.46 2.36 13.07
C ASN A 276 27.00 1.91 12.94
N ASP A 277 26.28 2.40 11.93
CA ASP A 277 24.87 2.14 11.71
C ASP A 277 24.65 1.04 10.69
N ARG A 278 23.50 0.38 10.81
CA ARG A 278 23.10 -0.68 9.88
C ARG A 278 21.81 -0.32 9.22
N LEU A 279 21.72 -0.68 7.95
CA LEU A 279 20.53 -0.53 7.15
C LEU A 279 20.21 -1.86 6.47
N SER A 280 19.02 -2.35 6.71
CA SER A 280 18.45 -3.54 6.07
C SER A 280 17.10 -3.20 5.44
N ALA A 281 16.71 -3.92 4.40
CA ALA A 281 15.37 -3.82 3.80
C ALA A 281 14.75 -5.21 3.74
N LEU A 282 13.52 -5.32 4.24
CA LEU A 282 12.64 -6.48 4.11
C LEU A 282 11.59 -6.17 3.04
N THR A 283 11.72 -6.80 1.89
CA THR A 283 10.76 -6.68 0.80
C THR A 283 9.71 -7.75 0.89
N LEU A 284 8.46 -7.33 1.13
CA LEU A 284 7.30 -8.22 1.13
C LEU A 284 6.73 -8.31 -0.29
N GLY A 285 6.45 -9.54 -0.71
CA GLY A 285 5.84 -9.86 -1.99
C GLY A 285 4.56 -10.64 -1.83
N ASP A 286 3.80 -10.71 -2.93
CA ASP A 286 2.61 -11.56 -3.00
C ASP A 286 3.00 -13.04 -2.78
N PRO A 287 2.11 -13.84 -2.17
CA PRO A 287 2.31 -15.28 -2.10
C PRO A 287 2.46 -15.91 -3.47
N ASP A 288 3.28 -16.96 -3.50
CA ASP A 288 3.41 -17.81 -4.67
C ASP A 288 2.05 -18.44 -5.06
N PRO A 289 1.70 -18.52 -6.35
CA PRO A 289 0.50 -19.19 -6.85
C PRO A 289 0.20 -20.55 -6.23
N VAL A 290 1.23 -21.39 -6.07
CA VAL A 290 1.08 -22.75 -5.52
C VAL A 290 0.77 -22.67 -4.02
N ALA A 291 1.46 -21.80 -3.29
CA ALA A 291 1.22 -21.59 -1.87
C ALA A 291 -0.20 -21.05 -1.61
N ALA A 292 -0.65 -20.07 -2.41
CA ALA A 292 -2.00 -19.52 -2.35
C ALA A 292 -3.07 -20.59 -2.61
N LYS A 293 -2.89 -21.40 -3.67
CA LYS A 293 -3.79 -22.53 -4.00
C LYS A 293 -3.85 -23.57 -2.87
N ASN A 294 -2.70 -23.93 -2.30
CA ASN A 294 -2.62 -24.87 -1.18
C ASN A 294 -3.31 -24.33 0.08
N TRP A 295 -3.19 -23.04 0.36
CA TRP A 295 -3.88 -22.40 1.46
C TRP A 295 -5.40 -22.36 1.23
N LEU A 296 -5.85 -22.05 0.01
CA LEU A 296 -7.29 -22.10 -0.34
C LEU A 296 -7.88 -23.50 -0.12
N LEU A 297 -7.17 -24.58 -0.44
CA LEU A 297 -7.63 -25.95 -0.19
C LEU A 297 -7.85 -26.30 1.29
N GLN A 298 -7.29 -25.50 2.21
CA GLN A 298 -7.55 -25.65 3.64
C GLN A 298 -8.86 -24.98 4.08
N ASN A 299 -9.49 -24.18 3.20
CA ASN A 299 -10.71 -23.44 3.48
C ASN A 299 -11.96 -24.21 3.00
N PRO A 300 -13.08 -24.11 3.73
CA PRO A 300 -14.32 -24.80 3.36
C PRO A 300 -14.81 -24.41 1.96
N GLY A 301 -15.21 -25.40 1.15
CA GLY A 301 -15.79 -25.20 -0.18
C GLY A 301 -14.76 -25.06 -1.32
N TRP A 302 -13.47 -25.08 -1.01
CA TRP A 302 -12.40 -25.15 -2.00
C TRP A 302 -11.93 -26.59 -2.22
N ASP A 303 -11.79 -26.97 -3.49
CA ASP A 303 -11.22 -28.25 -3.90
C ASP A 303 -10.37 -28.10 -5.17
N HIS A 304 -9.65 -29.15 -5.54
CA HIS A 304 -8.85 -29.18 -6.76
C HIS A 304 -9.69 -28.99 -8.04
N THR A 305 -10.99 -29.32 -7.99
CA THR A 305 -11.89 -29.19 -9.14
C THR A 305 -12.20 -27.72 -9.40
N LEU A 306 -12.47 -26.94 -8.35
CA LEU A 306 -12.71 -25.50 -8.41
C LEU A 306 -11.44 -24.74 -8.80
N LEU A 307 -10.30 -25.07 -8.20
CA LEU A 307 -9.01 -24.43 -8.52
C LEU A 307 -8.52 -24.76 -9.93
N GLY A 308 -8.79 -25.98 -10.41
CA GLY A 308 -8.46 -26.42 -11.77
C GLY A 308 -9.44 -25.92 -12.82
N ARG A 309 -10.46 -25.13 -12.46
CA ARG A 309 -11.31 -24.51 -13.47
C ARG A 309 -10.51 -23.50 -14.25
N LYS A 310 -10.59 -23.58 -15.58
CA LYS A 310 -9.93 -22.66 -16.52
C LYS A 310 -10.19 -21.16 -16.29
N PHE A 311 -11.23 -20.79 -15.53
CA PHE A 311 -11.45 -19.39 -15.12
C PHE A 311 -10.71 -19.03 -13.82
N VAL A 312 -10.64 -19.97 -12.89
CA VAL A 312 -10.07 -19.78 -11.55
C VAL A 312 -8.55 -19.92 -11.59
N GLU A 313 -8.04 -20.84 -12.41
CA GLU A 313 -6.61 -21.11 -12.54
C GLU A 313 -5.77 -19.86 -12.88
N PRO A 314 -6.15 -19.02 -13.88
CA PRO A 314 -5.37 -17.84 -14.24
C PRO A 314 -5.50 -16.66 -13.26
N ILE A 315 -6.52 -16.67 -12.39
CA ILE A 315 -6.68 -15.66 -11.33
C ILE A 315 -5.51 -15.74 -10.35
N PHE A 316 -4.87 -16.90 -10.24
CA PHE A 316 -3.73 -17.12 -9.35
C PHE A 316 -2.40 -17.14 -10.10
N ASP A 317 -2.28 -16.51 -11.27
CA ASP A 317 -1.00 -16.32 -11.95
C ASP A 317 -0.12 -15.29 -11.21
N HIS A 318 1.20 -15.37 -11.39
CA HIS A 318 2.14 -14.43 -10.78
C HIS A 318 1.82 -12.97 -11.12
N GLY A 319 1.79 -12.12 -10.11
CA GLY A 319 1.46 -10.68 -10.25
C GLY A 319 -0.04 -10.38 -10.28
N SER A 320 -0.91 -11.38 -10.11
CA SER A 320 -2.35 -11.15 -9.99
C SER A 320 -2.74 -10.50 -8.67
N TYR A 321 -3.65 -9.53 -8.74
CA TYR A 321 -4.31 -8.91 -7.59
C TYR A 321 -4.94 -9.91 -6.62
N ALA A 322 -5.43 -11.04 -7.12
CA ALA A 322 -6.02 -12.06 -6.27
C ALA A 322 -5.01 -12.69 -5.32
N LEU A 323 -3.71 -12.65 -5.63
CA LEU A 323 -2.68 -13.19 -4.74
C LEU A 323 -2.43 -12.28 -3.53
N ARG A 324 -2.80 -10.99 -3.58
CA ARG A 324 -2.62 -10.10 -2.43
C ARG A 324 -3.36 -10.68 -1.22
N PRO A 325 -2.74 -10.74 -0.02
CA PRO A 325 -3.30 -11.45 1.12
C PRO A 325 -4.75 -11.10 1.48
N PHE A 326 -5.12 -9.82 1.39
CA PHE A 326 -6.50 -9.39 1.64
C PHE A 326 -7.49 -10.01 0.64
N PHE A 327 -7.19 -9.99 -0.66
CA PHE A 327 -8.09 -10.54 -1.67
C PHE A 327 -8.15 -12.06 -1.60
N LEU A 328 -7.05 -12.74 -1.28
CA LEU A 328 -7.07 -14.18 -0.99
C LEU A 328 -8.02 -14.54 0.15
N ASP A 329 -8.01 -13.78 1.26
CA ASP A 329 -8.94 -14.00 2.37
C ASP A 329 -10.40 -13.78 1.98
N VAL A 330 -10.70 -12.75 1.16
CA VAL A 330 -12.04 -12.54 0.61
C VAL A 330 -12.45 -13.70 -0.31
N ILE A 331 -11.58 -14.09 -1.23
CA ILE A 331 -11.78 -15.19 -2.18
C ILE A 331 -12.04 -16.50 -1.44
N ALA A 332 -11.26 -16.79 -0.40
CA ALA A 332 -11.40 -18.01 0.42
C ALA A 332 -12.82 -18.19 0.97
N ARG A 333 -13.50 -17.09 1.28
CA ARG A 333 -14.86 -17.09 1.85
C ARG A 333 -15.96 -17.23 0.80
N GLU A 334 -15.64 -17.14 -0.49
CA GLU A 334 -16.61 -17.07 -1.60
C GLU A 334 -16.36 -18.11 -2.72
N PRO A 335 -16.14 -19.41 -2.42
CA PRO A 335 -15.89 -20.41 -3.45
C PRO A 335 -17.05 -20.53 -4.47
N ALA A 336 -18.29 -20.32 -4.02
CA ALA A 336 -19.48 -20.39 -4.88
C ALA A 336 -19.53 -19.28 -5.95
N ALA A 337 -18.99 -18.10 -5.66
CA ALA A 337 -18.97 -16.99 -6.61
C ALA A 337 -18.03 -17.28 -7.79
N LEU A 338 -16.94 -18.00 -7.51
CA LEU A 338 -15.95 -18.44 -8.51
C LEU A 338 -16.29 -19.80 -9.12
N ALA A 339 -17.38 -20.44 -8.68
CA ALA A 339 -17.90 -21.67 -9.25
C ALA A 339 -18.69 -21.44 -10.55
N SER A 340 -18.84 -20.20 -11.02
CA SER A 340 -19.31 -19.94 -12.38
C SER A 340 -18.17 -20.14 -13.37
N ASP A 341 -18.46 -20.81 -14.49
CA ASP A 341 -17.49 -20.91 -15.57
C ASP A 341 -17.42 -19.64 -16.45
N GLU A 342 -18.30 -18.66 -16.20
CA GLU A 342 -18.38 -17.39 -16.93
C GLU A 342 -17.29 -16.42 -16.44
N PRO A 343 -16.36 -16.01 -17.32
CA PRO A 343 -15.41 -14.97 -16.96
C PRO A 343 -16.15 -13.62 -16.80
N PRO A 344 -15.76 -12.79 -15.83
CA PRO A 344 -16.36 -11.49 -15.63
C PRO A 344 -16.08 -10.58 -16.83
N ALA A 345 -17.02 -9.67 -17.09
CA ALA A 345 -16.84 -8.59 -18.06
C ALA A 345 -15.86 -7.52 -17.56
N SER A 346 -15.72 -7.39 -16.25
CA SER A 346 -14.89 -6.40 -15.57
C SER A 346 -13.53 -6.98 -15.17
N ASP A 347 -12.62 -6.11 -14.73
CA ASP A 347 -11.41 -6.51 -14.03
C ASP A 347 -11.73 -7.33 -12.77
N LEU A 348 -10.73 -8.07 -12.29
CA LEU A 348 -10.83 -8.97 -11.15
C LEU A 348 -11.24 -8.23 -9.86
N LEU A 349 -10.68 -7.05 -9.57
CA LEU A 349 -11.03 -6.27 -8.38
C LEU A 349 -12.50 -5.85 -8.43
N SER A 350 -12.93 -5.22 -9.53
CA SER A 350 -14.32 -4.81 -9.73
C SER A 350 -15.28 -5.98 -9.66
N TYR A 351 -14.87 -7.15 -10.17
CA TYR A 351 -15.66 -8.37 -10.09
C TYR A 351 -15.84 -8.86 -8.65
N LEU A 352 -14.76 -8.94 -7.88
CA LEU A 352 -14.80 -9.34 -6.47
C LEU A 352 -15.65 -8.39 -5.64
N VAL A 353 -15.49 -7.07 -5.85
CA VAL A 353 -16.32 -6.05 -5.18
C VAL A 353 -17.79 -6.22 -5.55
N GLN A 354 -18.11 -6.47 -6.83
CA GLN A 354 -19.49 -6.68 -7.25
C GLN A 354 -20.10 -7.92 -6.58
N ILE A 355 -19.38 -9.04 -6.49
CA ILE A 355 -19.83 -10.24 -5.77
C ILE A 355 -20.18 -9.90 -4.32
N MET A 356 -19.27 -9.19 -3.63
CA MET A 356 -19.48 -8.79 -2.24
C MET A 356 -20.70 -7.88 -2.09
N LEU A 357 -20.91 -6.94 -3.02
CA LEU A 357 -22.09 -6.05 -3.04
C LEU A 357 -23.39 -6.84 -3.18
N ARG A 358 -23.46 -7.77 -4.13
CA ARG A 358 -24.65 -8.62 -4.33
C ARG A 358 -24.97 -9.44 -3.09
N ARG A 359 -23.95 -10.04 -2.47
CA ARG A 359 -24.12 -10.82 -1.24
C ARG A 359 -24.64 -9.93 -0.12
N GLU A 360 -24.07 -8.75 0.05
CA GLU A 360 -24.48 -7.86 1.11
C GLU A 360 -25.93 -7.40 0.91
N ALA A 361 -26.30 -6.99 -0.31
CA ALA A 361 -27.67 -6.64 -0.66
C ALA A 361 -28.68 -7.76 -0.34
N LYS A 362 -28.35 -9.02 -0.63
CA LYS A 362 -29.18 -10.17 -0.26
C LYS A 362 -29.42 -10.27 1.24
N LYS A 363 -28.38 -10.04 2.07
CA LYS A 363 -28.55 -10.08 3.53
C LYS A 363 -29.44 -8.95 4.04
N PHE A 364 -29.45 -7.79 3.39
CA PHE A 364 -30.42 -6.72 3.69
C PHE A 364 -31.84 -7.19 3.38
N ILE A 365 -32.07 -7.78 2.22
CA ILE A 365 -33.40 -8.30 1.83
C ILE A 365 -33.87 -9.40 2.78
N GLU A 366 -33.03 -10.38 3.08
CA GLU A 366 -33.36 -11.49 3.99
C GLU A 366 -33.70 -11.02 5.41
N ALA A 367 -33.07 -9.93 5.87
CA ALA A 367 -33.27 -9.41 7.22
C ALA A 367 -34.43 -8.41 7.32
N LEU A 368 -34.69 -7.64 6.26
CA LEU A 368 -35.67 -6.56 6.26
C LEU A 368 -37.03 -6.97 5.67
N ASP A 369 -37.06 -8.04 4.87
CA ASP A 369 -38.25 -8.54 4.17
C ASP A 369 -39.05 -7.43 3.46
N PRO A 370 -38.41 -6.67 2.54
CA PRO A 370 -39.04 -5.50 1.94
C PRO A 370 -40.21 -5.86 1.01
N PRO A 371 -41.18 -4.95 0.80
CA PRO A 371 -42.26 -5.17 -0.16
C PRO A 371 -41.71 -5.37 -1.58
N GLY A 372 -41.94 -6.54 -2.18
CA GLY A 372 -41.34 -6.94 -3.47
C GLY A 372 -40.25 -8.00 -3.33
N GLY A 373 -39.76 -8.27 -2.12
CA GLY A 373 -38.89 -9.40 -1.82
C GLY A 373 -37.61 -9.44 -2.69
N PRO A 374 -37.25 -10.61 -3.26
CA PRO A 374 -36.05 -10.77 -4.09
C PRO A 374 -35.99 -9.84 -5.31
N ASP A 375 -37.13 -9.34 -5.80
CA ASP A 375 -37.20 -8.50 -7.00
C ASP A 375 -36.54 -7.12 -6.77
N ASN A 376 -36.34 -6.69 -5.52
CA ASN A 376 -35.67 -5.43 -5.18
C ASN A 376 -34.14 -5.55 -5.05
N THR A 377 -33.53 -6.69 -5.45
CA THR A 377 -32.08 -6.91 -5.32
C THR A 377 -31.25 -5.79 -5.94
N GLN A 378 -31.69 -5.26 -7.09
CA GLN A 378 -30.97 -4.18 -7.77
C GLN A 378 -30.97 -2.87 -6.99
N ASP A 379 -32.06 -2.52 -6.32
CA ASP A 379 -32.16 -1.28 -5.53
C ASP A 379 -31.29 -1.36 -4.29
N TYR A 380 -31.27 -2.52 -3.61
CA TYR A 380 -30.38 -2.74 -2.47
C TYR A 380 -28.91 -2.83 -2.88
N GLU A 381 -28.57 -3.43 -4.03
CA GLU A 381 -27.21 -3.37 -4.58
C GLU A 381 -26.78 -1.92 -4.85
N THR A 382 -27.69 -1.12 -5.42
CA THR A 382 -27.46 0.31 -5.68
C THR A 382 -27.30 1.09 -4.38
N TYR A 383 -28.11 0.78 -3.36
CA TYR A 383 -28.03 1.41 -2.04
C TYR A 383 -26.69 1.13 -1.36
N VAL A 384 -26.30 -0.14 -1.24
CA VAL A 384 -25.02 -0.51 -0.60
C VAL A 384 -23.85 0.13 -1.36
N GLY A 385 -23.90 0.16 -2.70
CA GLY A 385 -22.90 0.84 -3.52
C GLY A 385 -22.83 2.35 -3.25
N ARG A 386 -23.96 3.06 -3.24
CA ARG A 386 -24.03 4.50 -2.94
C ARG A 386 -23.59 4.82 -1.52
N PHE A 387 -24.03 4.02 -0.56
CA PHE A 387 -23.63 4.16 0.84
C PHE A 387 -22.11 4.10 0.98
N LEU A 388 -21.46 3.11 0.36
CA LEU A 388 -20.00 2.98 0.42
C LEU A 388 -19.27 4.08 -0.36
N GLU A 389 -19.85 4.60 -1.45
CA GLU A 389 -19.36 5.80 -2.14
C GLU A 389 -19.38 7.04 -1.23
N GLU A 390 -20.49 7.27 -0.50
CA GLU A 390 -20.62 8.40 0.44
C GLU A 390 -19.70 8.26 1.66
N VAL A 391 -19.53 7.04 2.18
CA VAL A 391 -18.54 6.73 3.24
C VAL A 391 -17.12 7.01 2.76
N ALA A 392 -16.77 6.56 1.56
CA ALA A 392 -15.44 6.82 0.97
C ALA A 392 -15.21 8.33 0.76
N ARG A 393 -16.24 9.04 0.29
CA ARG A 393 -16.21 10.48 0.10
C ARG A 393 -15.95 11.21 1.43
N ASP A 394 -16.73 10.92 2.48
CA ASP A 394 -16.58 11.59 3.77
C ASP A 394 -15.19 11.37 4.39
N LEU A 395 -14.71 10.12 4.41
CA LEU A 395 -13.36 9.77 4.86
C LEU A 395 -12.30 10.57 4.11
N ALA A 396 -12.41 10.66 2.77
CA ALA A 396 -11.48 11.38 1.94
C ALA A 396 -11.54 12.91 2.15
N GLU A 397 -12.73 13.49 2.27
CA GLU A 397 -12.90 14.94 2.47
C GLU A 397 -12.41 15.41 3.84
N ASN A 398 -12.54 14.56 4.85
CA ASN A 398 -12.10 14.80 6.22
C ASN A 398 -10.67 14.34 6.48
N GLN A 399 -10.01 13.69 5.51
CA GLN A 399 -8.67 13.10 5.67
C GLN A 399 -8.61 12.22 6.94
N SER A 400 -9.61 11.35 7.07
CA SER A 400 -9.76 10.42 8.19
C SER A 400 -9.78 8.99 7.67
N GLU A 401 -9.22 8.07 8.44
CA GLU A 401 -9.31 6.63 8.17
C GLU A 401 -10.57 5.99 8.73
N ALA A 402 -11.23 6.66 9.69
CA ALA A 402 -12.40 6.13 10.38
C ALA A 402 -13.50 7.19 10.57
N LEU A 403 -14.73 6.71 10.64
CA LEU A 403 -15.96 7.48 10.81
C LEU A 403 -16.62 7.11 12.13
N ALA A 404 -17.16 8.12 12.83
CA ALA A 404 -17.98 7.89 14.00
C ALA A 404 -19.36 7.33 13.61
N ASP A 405 -19.95 6.55 14.50
CA ASP A 405 -21.26 5.93 14.33
C ASP A 405 -22.36 6.92 13.88
N ASP A 406 -22.44 8.10 14.49
CA ASP A 406 -23.46 9.10 14.16
C ASP A 406 -23.32 9.63 12.72
N ALA A 407 -22.08 9.75 12.23
CA ALA A 407 -21.82 10.15 10.85
C ALA A 407 -22.19 9.03 9.88
N LEU A 408 -21.91 7.78 10.24
CA LEU A 408 -22.29 6.62 9.43
C LEU A 408 -23.80 6.53 9.24
N ASP A 409 -24.57 6.75 10.32
CA ASP A 409 -26.04 6.73 10.28
C ASP A 409 -26.61 7.83 9.35
N LEU A 410 -25.98 9.01 9.35
CA LEU A 410 -26.34 10.10 8.44
C LEU A 410 -26.05 9.73 6.97
N LEU A 411 -24.88 9.19 6.68
CA LEU A 411 -24.50 8.80 5.31
C LEU A 411 -25.37 7.66 4.77
N ALA A 412 -25.74 6.70 5.63
CA ALA A 412 -26.69 5.64 5.28
C ALA A 412 -28.08 6.23 4.94
N THR A 413 -28.52 7.24 5.67
CA THR A 413 -29.78 7.94 5.40
C THR A 413 -29.73 8.65 4.04
N VAL A 414 -28.65 9.39 3.77
CA VAL A 414 -28.44 10.11 2.49
C VAL A 414 -28.40 9.14 1.32
N ALA A 415 -27.72 8.00 1.46
CA ALA A 415 -27.63 6.99 0.40
C ALA A 415 -28.96 6.29 0.09
N ALA A 416 -29.87 6.21 1.07
CA ALA A 416 -31.20 5.63 0.90
C ALA A 416 -32.20 6.61 0.25
N ASP A 417 -31.95 7.92 0.34
CA ASP A 417 -32.87 8.96 -0.11
C ASP A 417 -33.22 8.83 -1.61
N GLY A 418 -34.52 8.86 -1.91
CA GLY A 418 -35.07 8.67 -3.25
C GLY A 418 -34.84 7.29 -3.89
N LEU A 419 -34.19 6.35 -3.19
CA LEU A 419 -33.90 5.00 -3.68
C LEU A 419 -34.72 3.92 -2.97
N LEU A 420 -34.85 4.02 -1.64
CA LEU A 420 -35.59 3.06 -0.83
C LEU A 420 -36.87 3.69 -0.25
N PRO A 421 -37.92 2.89 0.04
CA PRO A 421 -39.10 3.37 0.75
C PRO A 421 -38.76 3.93 2.15
N ASP A 422 -39.46 5.00 2.57
CA ASP A 422 -39.21 5.70 3.85
C ASP A 422 -39.27 4.76 5.08
N ASP A 423 -40.14 3.75 5.05
CA ASP A 423 -40.29 2.75 6.12
C ASP A 423 -39.11 1.78 6.22
N GLN A 424 -38.28 1.69 5.16
CA GLN A 424 -37.08 0.86 5.12
C GLN A 424 -35.80 1.62 5.51
N VAL A 425 -35.81 2.95 5.45
CA VAL A 425 -34.62 3.80 5.71
C VAL A 425 -34.04 3.56 7.10
N ALA A 426 -34.88 3.59 8.14
CA ALA A 426 -34.42 3.37 9.52
C ALA A 426 -33.79 1.99 9.70
N ALA A 427 -34.31 0.98 9.00
CA ALA A 427 -33.87 -0.40 9.11
C ALA A 427 -32.52 -0.62 8.40
N VAL A 428 -32.31 0.00 7.23
CA VAL A 428 -31.02 -0.05 6.54
C VAL A 428 -29.94 0.73 7.27
N VAL A 429 -30.29 1.86 7.91
CA VAL A 429 -29.37 2.66 8.75
C VAL A 429 -28.86 1.82 9.93
N GLN A 430 -29.76 1.15 10.66
CA GLN A 430 -29.35 0.30 11.79
C GLN A 430 -28.37 -0.82 11.37
N ARG A 431 -28.52 -1.32 10.15
CA ARG A 431 -27.72 -2.43 9.62
C ARG A 431 -26.43 -1.99 8.92
N ALA A 432 -26.31 -0.71 8.53
CA ALA A 432 -25.17 -0.14 7.82
C ALA A 432 -23.82 -0.43 8.50
N ARG A 433 -23.81 -0.53 9.83
CA ARG A 433 -22.64 -0.84 10.68
C ARG A 433 -22.09 -2.26 10.50
N THR A 434 -22.90 -3.18 9.99
CA THR A 434 -22.56 -4.61 9.85
C THR A 434 -22.16 -5.01 8.44
N VAL A 435 -22.07 -4.02 7.54
CA VAL A 435 -21.70 -4.20 6.15
C VAL A 435 -20.27 -4.75 6.06
N VAL A 436 -20.08 -5.83 5.31
CA VAL A 436 -18.81 -6.58 5.23
C VAL A 436 -17.60 -5.76 4.74
N PHE A 437 -17.86 -4.63 4.07
CA PHE A 437 -16.82 -3.72 3.58
C PHE A 437 -16.21 -2.86 4.68
N LEU A 438 -16.86 -2.79 5.84
CA LEU A 438 -16.44 -1.99 6.97
C LEU A 438 -15.93 -2.90 8.09
N ALA A 439 -14.97 -2.37 8.86
CA ALA A 439 -14.41 -2.99 10.04
C ALA A 439 -14.41 -1.99 11.19
N ASN A 440 -14.46 -2.50 12.42
CA ASN A 440 -14.30 -1.67 13.61
C ASN A 440 -12.90 -1.05 13.62
N ASP A 441 -12.84 0.24 13.95
CA ASP A 441 -11.57 0.91 14.23
C ASP A 441 -11.05 0.53 15.63
N LEU A 442 -9.80 0.90 15.94
CA LEU A 442 -9.26 0.78 17.30
C LEU A 442 -10.03 1.66 18.29
N ARG A 443 -10.61 2.77 17.82
CA ARG A 443 -11.47 3.65 18.63
C ARG A 443 -12.87 3.06 18.72
N ALA A 444 -13.39 2.94 19.94
CA ALA A 444 -14.76 2.50 20.16
C ALA A 444 -15.77 3.44 19.46
N GLY A 445 -16.80 2.86 18.85
CA GLY A 445 -17.85 3.60 18.11
C GLY A 445 -17.38 4.26 16.82
N HIS A 446 -16.26 3.78 16.25
CA HIS A 446 -15.76 4.19 14.95
C HIS A 446 -15.61 2.99 14.01
N VAL A 447 -15.87 3.22 12.73
CA VAL A 447 -15.74 2.24 11.66
C VAL A 447 -14.83 2.76 10.55
N ARG A 448 -14.15 1.85 9.86
CA ARG A 448 -13.29 2.15 8.70
C ARG A 448 -13.53 1.14 7.60
N PHE A 449 -13.03 1.39 6.40
CA PHE A 449 -12.98 0.34 5.39
C PHE A 449 -12.11 -0.83 5.87
N ALA A 450 -12.57 -2.05 5.61
CA ALA A 450 -11.83 -3.26 5.93
C ALA A 450 -10.47 -3.33 5.21
N HIS A 451 -10.35 -2.64 4.07
CA HIS A 451 -9.11 -2.55 3.30
C HIS A 451 -9.04 -1.27 2.45
N GLU A 452 -7.84 -0.73 2.28
CA GLU A 452 -7.59 0.51 1.53
C GLU A 452 -8.02 0.40 0.06
N GLN A 453 -7.79 -0.75 -0.59
CA GLN A 453 -8.21 -0.96 -1.98
C GLN A 453 -9.74 -0.90 -2.14
N LEU A 454 -10.52 -1.25 -1.11
CA LEU A 454 -11.98 -1.08 -1.14
C LEU A 454 -12.34 0.40 -1.05
N LEU A 455 -11.71 1.13 -0.11
CA LEU A 455 -11.86 2.59 0.00
C LEU A 455 -11.56 3.25 -1.34
N GLN A 456 -10.42 2.93 -1.96
CA GLN A 456 -10.02 3.51 -3.24
C GLN A 456 -10.95 3.10 -4.39
N HIS A 457 -11.49 1.88 -4.39
CA HIS A 457 -12.48 1.46 -5.37
C HIS A 457 -13.77 2.29 -5.29
N PHE A 458 -14.33 2.48 -4.09
CA PHE A 458 -15.54 3.28 -3.92
C PHE A 458 -15.29 4.77 -4.09
N LEU A 459 -14.13 5.28 -3.66
CA LEU A 459 -13.72 6.66 -3.92
C LEU A 459 -13.54 6.91 -5.42
N ALA A 460 -13.02 5.95 -6.18
CA ALA A 460 -12.90 6.07 -7.63
C ALA A 460 -14.27 6.13 -8.33
N ARG A 461 -15.23 5.31 -7.89
CA ARG A 461 -16.61 5.35 -8.39
C ARG A 461 -17.27 6.71 -8.12
N GLU A 462 -17.09 7.23 -6.91
CA GLU A 462 -17.63 8.53 -6.51
C GLU A 462 -16.96 9.68 -7.27
N ALA A 463 -15.63 9.67 -7.41
CA ALA A 463 -14.88 10.66 -8.18
C ALA A 463 -15.32 10.70 -9.65
N LEU A 464 -15.50 9.53 -10.28
CA LEU A 464 -16.03 9.44 -11.64
C LEU A 464 -17.43 10.06 -11.74
N ARG A 465 -18.32 9.75 -10.79
CA ARG A 465 -19.68 10.29 -10.74
C ARG A 465 -19.67 11.81 -10.57
N SER A 466 -19.16 12.30 -9.45
CA SER A 466 -19.24 13.70 -9.04
C SER A 466 -18.55 14.64 -10.02
N VAL A 467 -17.34 14.30 -10.49
CA VAL A 467 -16.64 15.13 -11.49
C VAL A 467 -17.33 15.07 -12.85
N SER A 468 -17.90 13.92 -13.26
CA SER A 468 -18.70 13.86 -14.50
C SER A 468 -19.98 14.70 -14.46
N GLU A 469 -20.49 14.97 -13.26
CA GLU A 469 -21.65 15.83 -13.00
C GLU A 469 -21.27 17.30 -12.82
N GLY A 470 -19.98 17.64 -12.93
CA GLY A 470 -19.45 19.00 -12.84
C GLY A 470 -19.13 19.46 -11.41
N GLU A 471 -19.19 18.56 -10.42
CA GLU A 471 -18.73 18.84 -9.06
C GLU A 471 -17.21 18.65 -8.96
N THR A 472 -16.53 19.50 -8.17
CA THR A 472 -15.14 19.25 -7.75
C THR A 472 -15.10 18.99 -6.23
N PRO A 473 -15.17 17.72 -5.79
CA PRO A 473 -15.20 17.37 -4.38
C PRO A 473 -14.01 17.92 -3.58
N ARG A 474 -14.15 18.07 -2.26
CA ARG A 474 -13.09 18.67 -1.44
C ARG A 474 -11.80 17.83 -1.45
N TYR A 475 -11.91 16.51 -1.49
CA TYR A 475 -10.75 15.63 -1.55
C TYR A 475 -10.00 15.77 -2.89
N VAL A 476 -10.69 15.99 -4.01
CA VAL A 476 -10.05 16.29 -5.31
C VAL A 476 -9.27 17.61 -5.25
N ARG A 477 -9.71 18.57 -4.44
CA ARG A 477 -9.03 19.87 -4.30
C ARG A 477 -7.81 19.84 -3.38
N ARG A 478 -7.68 18.83 -2.50
CA ARG A 478 -6.74 18.86 -1.36
C ARG A 478 -5.86 17.62 -1.22
N ASN A 479 -6.38 16.43 -1.50
CA ASN A 479 -5.69 15.18 -1.23
C ASN A 479 -4.60 14.93 -2.28
N LEU A 480 -3.77 13.93 -2.02
CA LEU A 480 -2.78 13.40 -2.95
C LEU A 480 -3.29 12.05 -3.47
N PHE A 481 -3.26 11.85 -4.78
CA PHE A 481 -3.59 10.55 -5.39
C PHE A 481 -2.29 9.83 -5.74
N GLY A 482 -1.93 8.84 -4.95
CA GLY A 482 -0.73 8.04 -5.21
C GLY A 482 -0.97 6.91 -6.22
N ARG A 483 0.09 6.19 -6.59
CA ARG A 483 0.08 5.08 -7.55
C ARG A 483 -1.10 4.11 -7.38
N ASP A 484 -1.28 3.55 -6.18
CA ASP A 484 -2.35 2.57 -5.94
C ASP A 484 -3.74 3.15 -6.22
N ALA A 485 -3.99 4.40 -5.82
CA ALA A 485 -5.27 5.07 -6.04
C ALA A 485 -5.53 5.27 -7.53
N LEU A 486 -4.50 5.68 -8.28
CA LEU A 486 -4.57 5.86 -9.73
C LEU A 486 -4.76 4.53 -10.47
N GLU A 487 -4.14 3.46 -9.98
CA GLU A 487 -4.29 2.11 -10.54
C GLU A 487 -5.73 1.61 -10.38
N VAL A 488 -6.26 1.62 -9.16
CA VAL A 488 -7.65 1.25 -8.88
C VAL A 488 -8.62 2.14 -9.67
N PHE A 489 -8.35 3.46 -9.72
CA PHE A 489 -9.18 4.41 -10.44
C PHE A 489 -9.29 4.06 -11.93
N ALA A 490 -8.17 3.73 -12.59
CA ALA A 490 -8.18 3.36 -14.00
C ALA A 490 -8.92 2.04 -14.27
N HIS A 491 -8.81 1.06 -13.37
CA HIS A 491 -9.59 -0.18 -13.45
C HIS A 491 -11.10 0.10 -13.36
N VAL A 492 -11.53 0.91 -12.39
CA VAL A 492 -12.93 1.31 -12.25
C VAL A 492 -13.42 2.10 -13.47
N ALA A 493 -12.61 3.03 -13.98
CA ALA A 493 -12.96 3.86 -15.14
C ALA A 493 -13.19 3.01 -16.40
N ARG A 494 -12.39 1.95 -16.59
CA ARG A 494 -12.51 1.02 -17.72
C ARG A 494 -13.86 0.31 -17.74
N GLY A 495 -14.37 -0.11 -16.58
CA GLY A 495 -15.66 -0.77 -16.45
C GLY A 495 -16.87 0.16 -16.63
N ARG A 496 -16.66 1.48 -16.80
CA ARG A 496 -17.71 2.52 -16.77
C ARG A 496 -17.57 3.54 -17.92
N HIS A 497 -17.42 3.04 -19.14
CA HIS A 497 -17.11 3.85 -20.34
C HIS A 497 -17.90 5.18 -20.44
N ASP A 498 -19.24 5.14 -20.41
CA ASP A 498 -20.09 6.33 -20.59
C ASP A 498 -19.92 7.38 -19.48
N VAL A 499 -19.63 6.94 -18.26
CA VAL A 499 -19.35 7.85 -17.13
C VAL A 499 -17.95 8.43 -17.29
N SER A 500 -16.99 7.60 -17.66
CA SER A 500 -15.59 7.98 -17.82
C SER A 500 -15.36 8.96 -18.98
N GLU A 501 -16.12 8.88 -20.08
CA GLU A 501 -16.07 9.89 -21.14
C GLU A 501 -16.59 11.25 -20.67
N ARG A 502 -17.72 11.26 -19.94
CA ARG A 502 -18.26 12.49 -19.33
C ARG A 502 -17.30 13.07 -18.29
N PHE A 503 -16.65 12.21 -17.52
CA PHE A 503 -15.58 12.57 -16.60
C PHE A 503 -14.42 13.25 -17.33
N LEU A 504 -13.89 12.66 -18.41
CA LEU A 504 -12.79 13.24 -19.19
C LEU A 504 -13.16 14.61 -19.77
N ASN A 505 -14.39 14.78 -20.26
CA ASN A 505 -14.87 16.09 -20.72
C ASN A 505 -14.85 17.14 -19.59
N SER A 506 -15.27 16.74 -18.39
CA SER A 506 -15.28 17.62 -17.21
C SER A 506 -13.87 17.93 -16.71
N VAL A 507 -12.95 16.96 -16.76
CA VAL A 507 -11.52 17.15 -16.47
C VAL A 507 -10.89 18.18 -17.42
N ARG A 508 -11.13 18.07 -18.73
CA ARG A 508 -10.61 19.04 -19.71
C ARG A 508 -11.12 20.46 -19.41
N ALA A 509 -12.41 20.59 -19.10
CA ALA A 509 -12.99 21.87 -18.72
C ALA A 509 -12.40 22.40 -17.39
N GLY A 510 -12.14 21.52 -16.42
CA GLY A 510 -11.58 21.86 -15.12
C GLY A 510 -10.13 22.32 -15.18
N ILE A 511 -9.24 21.59 -15.87
CA ILE A 511 -7.82 21.93 -16.01
C ILE A 511 -7.63 23.24 -16.78
N ALA A 512 -8.54 23.56 -17.72
CA ALA A 512 -8.51 24.82 -18.45
C ALA A 512 -8.74 26.05 -17.55
N GLN A 513 -9.33 25.86 -16.36
CA GLN A 513 -9.54 26.92 -15.38
C GLN A 513 -8.36 27.02 -14.42
N PRO A 514 -7.88 28.23 -14.08
CA PRO A 514 -6.82 28.37 -13.09
C PRO A 514 -7.34 28.01 -11.70
N SER A 515 -6.61 27.14 -10.99
CA SER A 515 -6.86 26.86 -9.57
C SER A 515 -5.71 27.35 -8.69
N ARG A 516 -6.04 27.70 -7.44
CA ARG A 516 -5.06 28.03 -6.38
C ARG A 516 -4.75 26.85 -5.46
N ASP A 517 -5.51 25.77 -5.57
CA ASP A 517 -5.35 24.54 -4.81
C ASP A 517 -4.86 23.39 -5.71
N ARG A 518 -4.93 22.13 -5.23
CA ARG A 518 -4.45 20.96 -5.99
C ARG A 518 -5.41 20.48 -7.07
N THR A 519 -6.52 21.18 -7.33
CA THR A 519 -7.53 20.76 -8.32
C THR A 519 -6.89 20.40 -9.65
N ASN A 520 -6.07 21.29 -10.24
CA ASN A 520 -5.54 21.05 -11.58
C ASN A 520 -4.59 19.85 -11.58
N THR A 521 -3.70 19.76 -10.61
CA THR A 521 -2.82 18.59 -10.42
C THR A 521 -3.62 17.29 -10.32
N ASN A 522 -4.64 17.26 -9.47
CA ASN A 522 -5.43 16.05 -9.20
C ASN A 522 -6.31 15.66 -10.39
N LEU A 523 -6.95 16.63 -11.04
CA LEU A 523 -7.70 16.40 -12.28
C LEU A 523 -6.77 15.92 -13.40
N SER A 524 -5.53 16.41 -13.48
CA SER A 524 -4.55 15.93 -14.46
C SER A 524 -4.22 14.45 -14.26
N VAL A 525 -3.85 14.02 -13.06
CA VAL A 525 -3.48 12.62 -12.80
C VAL A 525 -4.67 11.66 -12.92
N LEU A 526 -5.85 12.05 -12.42
CA LEU A 526 -7.08 11.26 -12.59
C LEU A 526 -7.51 11.21 -14.05
N GLY A 527 -7.34 12.32 -14.79
CA GLY A 527 -7.61 12.39 -16.22
C GLY A 527 -6.74 11.44 -17.03
N VAL A 528 -5.43 11.40 -16.75
CA VAL A 528 -4.49 10.45 -17.38
C VAL A 528 -4.89 9.01 -17.06
N ALA A 529 -5.17 8.69 -15.79
CA ALA A 529 -5.60 7.35 -15.38
C ALA A 529 -6.91 6.93 -16.06
N ALA A 530 -7.93 7.80 -16.11
CA ALA A 530 -9.18 7.56 -16.82
C ALA A 530 -8.94 7.33 -18.32
N ALA A 531 -8.16 8.18 -18.98
CA ALA A 531 -7.91 8.08 -20.42
C ALA A 531 -7.20 6.77 -20.80
N CYS A 532 -6.25 6.33 -19.98
CA CYS A 532 -5.60 5.02 -20.15
C CYS A 532 -6.59 3.87 -19.94
N GLY A 533 -7.43 3.95 -18.90
CA GLY A 533 -8.42 2.92 -18.57
C GLY A 533 -9.51 2.76 -19.63
N THR A 534 -10.07 3.87 -20.12
CA THR A 534 -11.14 3.89 -21.14
C THR A 534 -10.66 3.61 -22.55
N ALA A 535 -9.37 3.81 -22.83
CA ALA A 535 -8.79 3.60 -24.15
C ALA A 535 -9.29 4.52 -25.26
N VAL A 536 -9.68 5.75 -24.89
CA VAL A 536 -10.15 6.75 -25.87
C VAL A 536 -9.16 6.89 -27.03
N GLU A 537 -9.67 7.06 -28.25
CA GLU A 537 -8.82 7.23 -29.44
C GLU A 537 -7.90 8.46 -29.30
N SER A 538 -8.45 9.55 -28.77
CA SER A 538 -7.73 10.77 -28.40
C SER A 538 -8.18 11.25 -27.03
N ALA A 539 -7.22 11.42 -26.12
CA ALA A 539 -7.46 11.95 -24.80
C ALA A 539 -7.66 13.47 -24.80
N ASP A 540 -7.07 14.21 -25.74
CA ASP A 540 -7.07 15.69 -25.76
C ASP A 540 -6.86 16.31 -24.37
N LEU A 541 -5.85 15.80 -23.66
CA LEU A 541 -5.45 16.22 -22.32
C LEU A 541 -4.16 17.03 -22.43
N GLN A 542 -4.30 18.36 -22.43
CA GLN A 542 -3.18 19.29 -22.44
C GLN A 542 -2.91 19.78 -21.01
N ILE A 543 -1.88 19.23 -20.38
CA ILE A 543 -1.50 19.52 -19.00
C ILE A 543 -0.38 20.55 -19.01
N ARG A 544 -0.60 21.68 -18.34
CA ARG A 544 0.34 22.81 -18.34
C ARG A 544 0.42 23.50 -16.99
N ASP A 545 1.58 24.05 -16.68
CA ASP A 545 1.80 24.94 -15.53
C ASP A 545 1.41 24.31 -14.18
N VAL A 546 1.64 23.00 -14.01
CA VAL A 546 1.29 22.25 -12.80
C VAL A 546 2.48 21.47 -12.23
N GLY A 547 2.53 21.36 -10.91
CA GLY A 547 3.38 20.37 -10.23
C GLY A 547 2.59 19.09 -10.00
N ILE A 548 3.14 17.95 -10.40
CA ILE A 548 2.57 16.61 -10.23
C ILE A 548 3.50 15.80 -9.33
N ASN A 549 2.94 15.27 -8.24
CA ASN A 549 3.72 14.51 -7.28
C ASN A 549 3.98 13.11 -7.81
N GLU A 550 2.91 12.38 -8.11
CA GLU A 550 2.95 11.03 -8.64
C GLU A 550 2.14 11.01 -9.93
N LEU A 551 2.78 10.58 -11.02
CA LEU A 551 2.14 10.36 -12.30
C LEU A 551 2.26 8.87 -12.63
N TYR A 552 1.12 8.22 -12.89
CA TYR A 552 1.07 6.81 -13.18
C TYR A 552 0.27 6.52 -14.45
N PHE A 553 0.81 5.62 -15.28
CA PHE A 553 0.17 5.14 -16.51
C PHE A 553 -0.17 3.65 -16.37
N PRO A 554 -1.40 3.32 -15.92
CA PRO A 554 -1.80 1.93 -15.66
C PRO A 554 -1.90 1.07 -16.92
N PHE A 555 -2.11 1.71 -18.07
CA PHE A 555 -2.27 1.04 -19.37
C PHE A 555 -1.55 1.86 -20.45
N SER A 556 -1.66 1.43 -21.71
CA SER A 556 -1.17 2.23 -22.84
C SER A 556 -1.76 3.63 -22.85
N ALA A 557 -0.89 4.63 -22.93
CA ALA A 557 -1.31 6.00 -23.12
C ALA A 557 -1.96 6.17 -24.51
N PRO A 558 -3.20 6.70 -24.58
CA PRO A 558 -3.80 7.10 -25.84
C PRO A 558 -3.09 8.32 -26.44
N ILE A 559 -3.39 8.63 -27.69
CA ILE A 559 -2.90 9.84 -28.35
C ILE A 559 -3.51 11.08 -27.67
N GLY A 560 -2.80 12.20 -27.69
CA GLY A 560 -3.34 13.49 -27.25
C GLY A 560 -3.18 13.77 -25.76
N ILE A 561 -2.27 13.07 -25.07
CA ILE A 561 -1.79 13.46 -23.74
C ILE A 561 -0.48 14.25 -23.93
N SER A 562 -0.47 15.51 -23.49
CA SER A 562 0.75 16.34 -23.52
C SER A 562 0.99 17.08 -22.22
N PHE A 563 2.27 17.31 -21.92
CA PHE A 563 2.75 18.03 -20.75
C PHE A 563 3.62 19.20 -21.19
N ARG A 564 3.40 20.40 -20.62
CA ARG A 564 4.22 21.60 -20.83
C ARG A 564 4.46 22.29 -19.49
N ASP A 565 5.65 22.84 -19.27
CA ASP A 565 5.96 23.63 -18.05
C ASP A 565 5.50 22.92 -16.76
N THR A 566 5.73 21.60 -16.69
CA THR A 566 5.18 20.70 -15.67
C THR A 566 6.33 20.03 -14.92
N ALA A 567 6.32 20.12 -13.60
CA ALA A 567 7.27 19.38 -12.76
C ALA A 567 6.63 18.07 -12.28
N ILE A 568 7.27 16.93 -12.54
CA ILE A 568 6.81 15.60 -12.14
C ILE A 568 7.80 15.05 -11.12
N SER A 569 7.39 14.82 -9.87
CA SER A 569 8.28 14.29 -8.84
C SER A 569 8.57 12.81 -9.07
N ILE A 570 7.56 11.98 -9.31
CA ILE A 570 7.72 10.56 -9.62
C ILE A 570 6.84 10.19 -10.82
N LEU A 571 7.47 9.65 -11.87
CA LEU A 571 6.80 9.05 -13.01
C LEU A 571 6.90 7.52 -12.93
N TYR A 572 5.78 6.88 -12.62
CA TYR A 572 5.61 5.43 -12.63
C TYR A 572 5.31 4.94 -14.05
N ALA A 573 6.35 4.52 -14.76
CA ALA A 573 6.27 4.05 -16.14
C ALA A 573 6.49 2.54 -16.30
N ALA A 574 6.78 1.81 -15.22
CA ALA A 574 6.94 0.36 -15.25
C ALA A 574 5.74 -0.32 -15.95
N SER A 575 6.03 -1.15 -16.95
CA SER A 575 5.06 -1.83 -17.82
C SER A 575 4.11 -0.91 -18.63
N ALA A 576 4.35 0.41 -18.65
CA ALA A 576 3.54 1.37 -19.40
C ALA A 576 4.03 1.55 -20.86
N ASP A 577 3.10 1.90 -21.74
CA ASP A 577 3.42 2.35 -23.11
C ASP A 577 3.12 3.84 -23.23
N LEU A 578 4.20 4.63 -23.20
CA LEU A 578 4.20 6.09 -23.20
C LEU A 578 4.54 6.68 -24.57
N ARG A 579 4.66 5.87 -25.63
CA ARG A 579 5.09 6.36 -26.97
C ARG A 579 4.23 7.48 -27.53
N ASN A 580 2.95 7.51 -27.15
CA ASN A 580 1.98 8.52 -27.57
C ASN A 580 1.93 9.77 -26.67
N VAL A 581 2.71 9.79 -25.59
CA VAL A 581 2.77 10.92 -24.66
C VAL A 581 3.78 11.95 -25.18
N VAL A 582 3.37 13.21 -25.19
CA VAL A 582 4.23 14.31 -25.65
C VAL A 582 4.70 15.13 -24.44
N PHE A 583 6.02 15.11 -24.21
CA PHE A 583 6.65 15.98 -23.23
C PHE A 583 7.23 17.20 -23.95
N GLU A 584 6.61 18.37 -23.75
CA GLU A 584 7.02 19.63 -24.37
C GLU A 584 8.05 20.38 -23.51
N SER A 585 8.37 21.62 -23.89
CA SER A 585 9.32 22.45 -23.16
C SER A 585 8.91 22.67 -21.70
N GLY A 586 9.90 22.75 -20.81
CA GLY A 586 9.70 23.06 -19.38
C GLY A 586 9.21 21.88 -18.55
N VAL A 587 9.14 20.66 -19.11
CA VAL A 587 8.87 19.47 -18.33
C VAL A 587 10.13 19.00 -17.61
N HIS A 588 10.00 18.76 -16.31
CA HIS A 588 11.06 18.22 -15.46
C HIS A 588 10.58 16.96 -14.76
N ILE A 589 11.39 15.89 -14.78
CA ILE A 589 11.10 14.63 -14.08
C ILE A 589 12.17 14.43 -13.02
N SER A 590 11.79 14.33 -11.74
CA SER A 590 12.75 14.04 -10.67
C SER A 590 13.09 12.55 -10.66
N THR A 591 12.11 11.67 -10.50
CA THR A 591 12.31 10.22 -10.49
C THR A 591 11.49 9.55 -11.57
N LEU A 592 12.11 8.66 -12.34
CA LEU A 592 11.46 7.81 -13.32
C LEU A 592 11.60 6.34 -12.91
N GLU A 593 10.49 5.61 -12.80
CA GLU A 593 10.48 4.16 -12.58
C GLU A 593 10.17 3.44 -13.91
N VAL A 594 11.08 2.57 -14.34
CA VAL A 594 10.92 1.77 -15.57
C VAL A 594 11.22 0.30 -15.31
N ASP A 595 10.68 -0.53 -16.18
CA ASP A 595 11.07 -1.93 -16.31
C ASP A 595 11.39 -2.25 -17.78
N ARG A 596 11.72 -3.51 -18.07
CA ARG A 596 12.04 -3.96 -19.43
C ARG A 596 10.86 -3.88 -20.40
N ARG A 597 9.63 -3.73 -19.89
CA ARG A 597 8.40 -3.67 -20.71
C ARG A 597 7.99 -2.23 -21.01
N THR A 598 8.64 -1.26 -20.38
CA THR A 598 8.33 0.16 -20.52
C THR A 598 8.68 0.63 -21.92
N GLN A 599 7.74 1.26 -22.60
CA GLN A 599 7.97 1.86 -23.93
C GLN A 599 7.93 3.38 -23.79
N LEU A 600 9.08 4.02 -23.96
CA LEU A 600 9.24 5.46 -23.74
C LEU A 600 8.96 6.26 -25.04
N PRO A 601 8.54 7.53 -24.93
CA PRO A 601 8.43 8.40 -26.09
C PRO A 601 9.81 8.76 -26.64
N VAL A 602 9.84 9.15 -27.92
CA VAL A 602 11.07 9.57 -28.62
C VAL A 602 11.76 10.74 -27.91
N GLN A 603 10.97 11.63 -27.30
CA GLN A 603 11.47 12.77 -26.55
C GLN A 603 10.99 12.65 -25.11
N LEU A 604 11.89 12.17 -24.25
CA LEU A 604 11.69 12.11 -22.81
C LEU A 604 12.66 13.09 -22.13
N PRO A 605 12.19 13.98 -21.24
CA PRO A 605 13.07 14.78 -20.40
C PRO A 605 13.98 13.86 -19.57
N GLN A 606 15.27 14.17 -19.51
CA GLN A 606 16.21 13.38 -18.71
C GLN A 606 15.82 13.44 -17.22
N PRO A 607 15.51 12.30 -16.57
CA PRO A 607 15.15 12.31 -15.16
C PRO A 607 16.38 12.55 -14.29
N GLN A 608 16.18 13.07 -13.07
CA GLN A 608 17.27 13.23 -12.09
C GLN A 608 17.68 11.90 -11.44
N MET A 609 16.76 10.94 -11.39
CA MET A 609 16.94 9.62 -10.80
C MET A 609 16.14 8.59 -11.61
N LEU A 610 16.75 7.42 -11.83
CA LEU A 610 16.12 6.29 -12.52
C LEU A 610 16.03 5.09 -11.59
N VAL A 611 14.84 4.53 -11.44
CA VAL A 611 14.56 3.28 -10.72
C VAL A 611 14.26 2.19 -11.74
N HIS A 612 14.97 1.07 -11.67
CA HIS A 612 14.77 -0.08 -12.56
C HIS A 612 15.07 -1.40 -11.84
N ALA A 613 14.78 -2.54 -12.48
CA ALA A 613 14.96 -3.87 -11.88
C ALA A 613 16.41 -4.18 -11.42
N GLY A 614 17.42 -3.44 -11.93
CA GLY A 614 18.82 -3.61 -11.56
C GLY A 614 19.27 -2.73 -10.38
N GLY A 615 18.43 -1.80 -9.94
CA GLY A 615 18.76 -0.84 -8.87
C GLY A 615 18.21 0.55 -9.14
N THR A 616 18.73 1.53 -8.42
CA THR A 616 18.45 2.95 -8.64
C THR A 616 19.76 3.64 -8.95
N THR A 617 19.76 4.56 -9.92
CA THR A 617 20.93 5.38 -10.25
C THR A 617 20.53 6.85 -10.38
N SER A 618 21.46 7.73 -10.01
CA SER A 618 21.38 9.19 -10.17
C SER A 618 22.48 9.74 -11.08
N ASP A 619 23.32 8.89 -11.67
CA ASP A 619 24.36 9.29 -12.63
C ASP A 619 23.71 9.63 -13.99
N PRO A 620 23.81 10.89 -14.47
CA PRO A 620 23.21 11.29 -15.74
C PRO A 620 23.67 10.46 -16.95
N SER A 621 24.92 9.99 -16.94
CA SER A 621 25.47 9.18 -18.03
C SER A 621 24.90 7.77 -18.06
N GLU A 622 24.84 7.12 -16.89
CA GLU A 622 24.21 5.80 -16.73
C GLU A 622 22.71 5.85 -17.04
N ILE A 623 22.01 6.89 -16.56
CA ILE A 623 20.61 7.13 -16.89
C ILE A 623 20.43 7.23 -18.40
N GLN A 624 21.28 8.01 -19.09
CA GLN A 624 21.18 8.17 -20.53
C GLN A 624 21.45 6.85 -21.25
N ASP A 625 22.41 6.05 -20.80
CA ASP A 625 22.71 4.74 -21.37
C ASP A 625 21.55 3.74 -21.19
N ILE A 626 20.91 3.71 -20.02
CA ILE A 626 19.77 2.81 -19.75
C ILE A 626 18.52 3.22 -20.54
N LEU A 627 18.29 4.53 -20.67
CA LEU A 627 17.15 5.08 -21.40
C LEU A 627 17.38 5.13 -22.91
N ASN A 628 18.61 4.90 -23.38
CA ASN A 628 18.92 4.92 -24.80
C ASN A 628 18.25 3.72 -25.49
N PRO A 629 17.33 3.95 -26.44
CA PRO A 629 16.66 2.88 -27.16
C PRO A 629 17.64 1.95 -27.90
N ASP A 630 18.81 2.43 -28.32
CA ASP A 630 19.84 1.63 -28.99
C ASP A 630 20.61 0.70 -28.03
N ALA A 631 20.69 1.05 -26.74
CA ALA A 631 21.33 0.22 -25.71
C ALA A 631 20.40 -0.93 -25.26
N GLN A 632 19.08 -0.69 -25.23
CA GLN A 632 18.08 -1.73 -24.95
C GLN A 632 17.98 -2.79 -26.06
N GLN A 633 18.41 -2.47 -27.29
CA GLN A 633 18.47 -3.42 -28.41
C GLN A 633 19.60 -4.48 -28.30
N SER A 634 20.52 -4.35 -27.34
CA SER A 634 21.73 -5.19 -27.28
C SER A 634 21.59 -6.53 -26.54
N ALA A 635 20.41 -6.87 -26.00
CA ALA A 635 20.16 -8.15 -25.33
C ALA A 635 19.20 -9.05 -26.13
N ALA A 636 19.73 -9.82 -27.10
CA ALA A 636 19.06 -10.95 -27.77
C ALA A 636 17.56 -10.76 -28.11
N HIS A 637 17.16 -9.58 -28.55
CA HIS A 637 15.77 -9.33 -28.96
C HIS A 637 15.46 -10.02 -30.28
N LEU A 638 14.27 -10.60 -30.34
CA LEU A 638 13.70 -11.18 -31.56
C LEU A 638 13.20 -10.03 -32.45
N ASP A 639 13.58 -10.02 -33.73
CA ASP A 639 13.31 -8.92 -34.67
C ASP A 639 11.89 -9.00 -35.25
N TRP A 640 10.92 -8.46 -34.52
CA TRP A 640 9.51 -8.44 -34.92
C TRP A 640 9.22 -7.33 -35.93
N SER A 641 8.30 -7.55 -36.87
CA SER A 641 7.73 -6.44 -37.63
C SER A 641 6.96 -5.48 -36.72
N ASP A 642 6.89 -4.20 -37.10
CA ASP A 642 6.19 -3.16 -36.33
C ASP A 642 4.76 -3.57 -35.95
N ASP A 643 4.02 -4.13 -36.91
CA ASP A 643 2.65 -4.62 -36.71
C ASP A 643 2.56 -5.77 -35.69
N LEU A 644 3.53 -6.68 -35.68
CA LEU A 644 3.55 -7.81 -34.73
C LEU A 644 3.98 -7.33 -33.35
N PHE A 645 5.00 -6.48 -33.27
CA PHE A 645 5.45 -5.91 -32.02
C PHE A 645 4.33 -5.08 -31.35
N GLU A 646 3.58 -4.32 -32.15
CA GLU A 646 2.45 -3.53 -31.67
C GLU A 646 1.34 -4.40 -31.07
N ILE A 647 0.84 -5.41 -31.80
CA ILE A 647 -0.26 -6.25 -31.31
C ILE A 647 0.16 -7.10 -30.11
N LEU A 648 1.39 -7.64 -30.10
CA LEU A 648 1.90 -8.41 -28.97
C LEU A 648 2.01 -7.53 -27.72
N GLY A 649 2.49 -6.29 -27.85
CA GLY A 649 2.49 -5.31 -26.77
C GLY A 649 1.07 -4.99 -26.25
N ARG A 650 0.09 -4.81 -27.16
CA ARG A 650 -1.33 -4.61 -26.76
C ARG A 650 -1.87 -5.80 -25.96
N ILE A 651 -1.57 -7.03 -26.41
CA ILE A 651 -1.95 -8.26 -25.72
C ILE A 651 -1.29 -8.34 -24.34
N GLU A 652 0.01 -8.07 -24.25
CA GLU A 652 0.75 -8.13 -22.99
C GLU A 652 0.19 -7.19 -21.91
N ARG A 653 -0.38 -6.05 -22.31
CA ARG A 653 -1.03 -5.10 -21.41
C ARG A 653 -2.49 -5.43 -21.11
N TYR A 654 -3.13 -6.22 -21.97
CA TYR A 654 -4.51 -6.67 -21.81
C TYR A 654 -4.63 -8.00 -21.05
N ARG A 655 -3.55 -8.79 -20.95
CA ARG A 655 -3.55 -10.18 -20.46
C ARG A 655 -4.09 -10.45 -19.05
N THR A 656 -4.33 -9.41 -18.25
CA THR A 656 -5.06 -9.50 -16.97
C THR A 656 -6.57 -9.69 -17.15
N PHE A 657 -7.06 -9.57 -18.39
CA PHE A 657 -8.48 -9.64 -18.74
C PHE A 657 -8.78 -10.77 -19.74
N TRP A 658 -10.03 -11.21 -19.74
CA TRP A 658 -10.55 -12.10 -20.77
C TRP A 658 -10.98 -11.31 -22.01
N LEU A 659 -10.33 -11.57 -23.14
CA LEU A 659 -10.66 -10.96 -24.41
C LEU A 659 -11.88 -11.66 -25.03
N ARG A 660 -12.93 -10.91 -25.33
CA ARG A 660 -14.07 -11.38 -26.11
C ARG A 660 -13.77 -11.23 -27.59
N THR A 661 -14.08 -12.23 -28.41
CA THR A 661 -13.90 -12.14 -29.87
C THR A 661 -15.11 -11.55 -30.58
N ASN A 662 -16.28 -11.52 -29.94
CA ASN A 662 -17.46 -10.87 -30.49
C ASN A 662 -17.35 -9.35 -30.33
N LEU A 663 -17.14 -8.64 -31.44
CA LEU A 663 -16.93 -7.18 -31.46
C LEU A 663 -18.03 -6.42 -30.71
N ASP A 664 -19.29 -6.84 -30.81
CA ASP A 664 -20.41 -6.12 -30.18
C ASP A 664 -20.31 -6.11 -28.64
N ASP A 665 -19.72 -7.15 -28.04
CA ASP A 665 -19.65 -7.35 -26.58
C ASP A 665 -18.24 -7.17 -25.99
N THR A 666 -17.22 -6.93 -26.81
CA THR A 666 -15.84 -6.67 -26.39
C THR A 666 -15.65 -5.23 -25.93
N ASP A 667 -14.92 -5.02 -24.84
CA ASP A 667 -14.53 -3.68 -24.41
C ASP A 667 -13.60 -2.99 -25.44
N HIS A 668 -13.48 -1.66 -25.36
CA HIS A 668 -12.78 -0.88 -26.37
C HIS A 668 -11.31 -1.32 -26.57
N GLN A 669 -10.57 -1.62 -25.50
CA GLN A 669 -9.20 -2.13 -25.60
C GLN A 669 -9.17 -3.50 -26.29
N GLY A 670 -10.10 -4.39 -25.95
CA GLY A 670 -10.16 -5.72 -26.53
C GLY A 670 -10.51 -5.67 -28.02
N ARG A 671 -11.43 -4.78 -28.42
CA ARG A 671 -11.75 -4.55 -29.84
C ARG A 671 -10.50 -4.19 -30.64
N ARG A 672 -9.64 -3.31 -30.10
CA ARG A 672 -8.36 -2.93 -30.74
C ARG A 672 -7.38 -4.09 -30.95
N ILE A 673 -7.51 -5.19 -30.19
CA ILE A 673 -6.76 -6.42 -30.42
C ILE A 673 -7.44 -7.24 -31.52
N VAL A 674 -8.74 -7.50 -31.38
CA VAL A 674 -9.50 -8.37 -32.31
C VAL A 674 -9.58 -7.79 -33.72
N THR A 675 -9.63 -6.47 -33.88
CA THR A 675 -9.68 -5.79 -35.19
C THR A 675 -8.30 -5.57 -35.81
N HIS A 676 -7.21 -5.95 -35.12
CA HIS A 676 -5.86 -5.72 -35.63
C HIS A 676 -5.58 -6.62 -36.86
N PRO A 677 -4.95 -6.13 -37.94
CA PRO A 677 -4.70 -6.93 -39.16
C PRO A 677 -3.96 -8.25 -38.90
N SER A 678 -2.96 -8.22 -38.02
CA SER A 678 -2.16 -9.39 -37.64
C SER A 678 -2.84 -10.34 -36.64
N TRP A 679 -4.02 -9.99 -36.11
CA TRP A 679 -4.70 -10.78 -35.08
C TRP A 679 -4.98 -12.23 -35.47
N PRO A 680 -5.49 -12.56 -36.68
CA PRO A 680 -5.78 -13.95 -37.04
C PRO A 680 -4.53 -14.85 -36.97
N SER A 681 -3.40 -14.34 -37.47
CA SER A 681 -2.11 -15.05 -37.46
C SER A 681 -1.58 -15.21 -36.03
N VAL A 682 -1.59 -14.11 -35.26
CA VAL A 682 -1.15 -14.08 -33.85
C VAL A 682 -1.99 -15.02 -33.01
N TYR A 683 -3.31 -14.96 -33.11
CA TYR A 683 -4.22 -15.84 -32.38
C TYR A 683 -3.99 -17.32 -32.71
N SER A 684 -3.81 -17.65 -33.99
CA SER A 684 -3.51 -19.02 -34.41
C SER A 684 -2.19 -19.54 -33.80
N ALA A 685 -1.15 -18.70 -33.79
CA ALA A 685 0.15 -19.05 -33.23
C ALA A 685 0.12 -19.16 -31.70
N LEU A 686 -0.56 -18.22 -31.02
CA LEU A 686 -0.75 -18.29 -29.57
C LEU A 686 -1.51 -19.56 -29.16
N ARG A 687 -2.53 -19.94 -29.95
CA ARG A 687 -3.34 -21.14 -29.70
C ARG A 687 -2.56 -22.42 -29.95
N SER A 688 -1.71 -22.47 -30.98
CA SER A 688 -0.90 -23.67 -31.27
C SER A 688 0.22 -23.90 -30.26
N LEU A 689 0.70 -22.83 -29.62
CA LEU A 689 1.76 -22.85 -28.60
C LEU A 689 1.24 -22.92 -27.15
N ASP A 690 -0.06 -23.09 -26.96
CA ASP A 690 -0.70 -23.13 -25.62
C ASP A 690 -0.40 -21.87 -24.78
N LEU A 691 -0.34 -20.71 -25.46
CA LEU A 691 -0.15 -19.40 -24.85
C LEU A 691 -1.49 -18.67 -24.57
N VAL A 692 -2.61 -19.26 -24.99
CA VAL A 692 -3.96 -18.76 -24.73
C VAL A 692 -4.92 -19.87 -24.31
N THR A 693 -5.82 -19.53 -23.39
CA THR A 693 -6.97 -20.36 -23.03
C THR A 693 -8.21 -19.84 -23.75
N VAL A 694 -8.84 -20.68 -24.59
CA VAL A 694 -10.05 -20.32 -25.36
C VAL A 694 -11.29 -21.01 -24.79
N LYS A 695 -12.39 -20.26 -24.65
CA LYS A 695 -13.73 -20.78 -24.30
C LYS A 695 -14.78 -20.28 -25.28
N THR A 696 -15.57 -21.17 -25.87
CA THR A 696 -16.72 -20.80 -26.70
C THR A 696 -17.98 -20.83 -25.84
N LYS A 697 -18.70 -19.71 -25.73
CA LYS A 697 -19.89 -19.62 -24.86
C LYS A 697 -20.98 -18.74 -25.45
N GLN A 698 -22.22 -19.05 -25.07
CA GLN A 698 -23.40 -18.24 -25.33
C GLN A 698 -23.64 -17.35 -24.11
N ALA A 699 -23.19 -16.10 -24.14
CA ALA A 699 -23.50 -15.12 -23.12
C ALA A 699 -24.64 -14.24 -23.66
N SER A 700 -25.87 -14.44 -23.17
CA SER A 700 -27.09 -13.66 -23.52
C SER A 700 -27.04 -13.03 -24.93
N GLY A 701 -26.85 -13.86 -25.96
CA GLY A 701 -26.43 -13.44 -27.30
C GLY A 701 -25.90 -14.61 -28.14
N PRO A 702 -25.35 -14.38 -29.34
CA PRO A 702 -24.71 -15.42 -30.15
C PRO A 702 -23.44 -15.99 -29.48
N TYR A 703 -22.99 -17.18 -29.89
CA TYR A 703 -21.78 -17.80 -29.35
C TYR A 703 -20.54 -16.92 -29.62
N ALA A 704 -19.80 -16.57 -28.58
CA ALA A 704 -18.54 -15.83 -28.64
C ALA A 704 -17.38 -16.66 -28.07
N GLU A 705 -16.18 -16.50 -28.64
CA GLU A 705 -14.96 -17.03 -28.00
C GLU A 705 -14.44 -16.01 -26.98
N PHE A 706 -14.02 -16.52 -25.82
CA PHE A 706 -13.36 -15.79 -24.75
C PHE A 706 -11.93 -16.32 -24.65
N ILE A 707 -10.96 -15.42 -24.67
CA ILE A 707 -9.53 -15.73 -24.77
C ILE A 707 -8.83 -15.12 -23.55
N HIS A 708 -8.11 -15.94 -22.80
CA HIS A 708 -7.21 -15.46 -21.75
C HIS A 708 -5.76 -15.72 -22.16
N PHE A 709 -4.90 -14.74 -21.99
CA PHE A 709 -3.49 -14.83 -22.36
C PHE A 709 -2.66 -15.25 -21.14
N ARG A 710 -1.62 -16.07 -21.35
CA ARG A 710 -0.67 -16.41 -20.28
C ARG A 710 0.10 -15.18 -19.81
N GLN A 711 0.28 -15.06 -18.49
CA GLN A 711 0.94 -13.91 -17.87
C GLN A 711 2.41 -14.16 -17.50
N ASP A 712 2.80 -15.43 -17.42
CA ASP A 712 4.13 -15.88 -17.04
C ASP A 712 5.15 -15.82 -18.19
N VAL A 713 4.68 -15.50 -19.40
CA VAL A 713 5.51 -15.39 -20.60
C VAL A 713 5.54 -13.95 -21.10
N ILE A 714 6.70 -13.50 -21.59
CA ILE A 714 6.83 -12.27 -22.39
C ILE A 714 6.72 -12.69 -23.86
N LEU A 715 5.61 -12.32 -24.51
CA LEU A 715 5.28 -12.73 -25.87
C LEU A 715 6.31 -12.19 -26.87
N THR A 716 6.79 -10.96 -26.65
CA THR A 716 7.83 -10.33 -27.48
C THR A 716 9.21 -10.97 -27.34
N GLU A 717 9.44 -11.81 -26.33
CA GLU A 717 10.69 -12.56 -26.13
C GLU A 717 10.52 -14.07 -26.42
N HIS A 718 9.30 -14.51 -26.76
CA HIS A 718 8.99 -15.93 -26.90
C HIS A 718 9.49 -16.49 -28.25
N LYS A 719 10.65 -17.16 -28.20
CA LYS A 719 11.36 -17.69 -29.39
C LYS A 719 10.50 -18.56 -30.31
N ASP A 720 9.65 -19.41 -29.75
CA ASP A 720 8.81 -20.29 -30.58
C ASP A 720 7.61 -19.55 -31.18
N LEU A 721 7.12 -18.49 -30.51
CA LEU A 721 6.08 -17.62 -31.06
C LEU A 721 6.65 -16.80 -32.21
N PHE A 722 7.88 -16.33 -32.07
CA PHE A 722 8.61 -15.64 -33.13
C PHE A 722 8.79 -16.52 -34.37
N ARG A 723 9.24 -17.76 -34.18
CA ARG A 723 9.36 -18.72 -35.29
C ARG A 723 8.02 -19.01 -35.96
N ALA A 724 6.94 -19.09 -35.19
CA ALA A 724 5.61 -19.38 -35.72
C ALA A 724 4.98 -18.21 -36.50
N LEU A 725 5.42 -16.97 -36.25
CA LEU A 725 4.88 -15.77 -36.88
C LEU A 725 5.77 -15.19 -37.99
N ASN A 726 7.07 -15.53 -38.00
CA ASN A 726 8.04 -15.09 -39.01
C ASN A 726 8.58 -16.22 -39.91
N GLY A 727 8.18 -17.47 -39.67
CA GLY A 727 8.45 -18.62 -40.53
C GLY A 727 7.21 -19.01 -41.30
#